data_AF-A0ABD1ZAN1-F1
#
_entry.id   AF-A0ABD1ZAN1-F1
#
_cell.length_a   1.000
_cell.length_b   1.000
_cell.length_c   1.000
_cell.angle_alpha   90.00
_cell.angle_beta   90.00
_cell.angle_gamma   90.00
#
_symmetry.space_group_name_H-M   'P 1'
#
loop_
_entity.id
_entity.type
_entity.pdbx_description
1 polymer ?
#
loop_
_entity_poly.entity_id
_entity_poly.type
_entity_poly.pdbx_seq_one_letter_code
_entity_poly.pdbx_strand_id
1 'polypeptide(L)'
;MTRGLAAGRSDAVRVPCRWKCCWLVLIFLLELLLMKGVSPVAASSGHQNGAPFDSLVQPLYDAHSLSRFRTFRHNRNPGVALSTDPNPVHGEESNILWEIRKAISGDPGGVLDDWSLEEKPNYCRWTGVECNDELWVTGLDLPEAGLTGIISPSVGKLINLDYLNFSRNGFTGSIPPELGALKNLTWVDLTHNSISGKIPRELGLASSLIVLSLGSNLLNGSIPEELGDLSNLVVLELDNNSLSGEIPGTFGNLGKLEHMVLEKNDLDGTLPSSLGDCSQLKYLLLGGNLFSGSIPPELGKLSEMLFLSVYGRFESGPNQRLSGAVPSEIGNCSSLQFLEFRDNSLVSLPSSIAQLSNLWAILFARNSLTGPVPAELGRCTSLKWVDFTTNLFTGGIPVELGNLSAVEKLEFSHNFLSGELPKELFELTNLWYLQLLNNSLSGPIPPDIGKLKLLQNFNIGFNHISGPLPEEIGELSELESLSMYVNEITDPIPLRLGRCSNLRVLNLGTNFIAGTIPVQALDGLVNLEVLHMDTNQLEGEISEELAFKLPSLRVLFLFSNKLTGSIPSSLGGLTNLTDLYLQNNRLEGTIPESFSEFRNLITFHLANNSFSGIIPASMWQYGCSSLLVFDIESNHFEGKLPSSFSECSNLQVIRVGNNSLTGDLGSIDFSKLTALTSLSISLNNIFGGIPLSLKYCSSLTLLDLSRNKLSARLPHFPDSALPNLQVLSLSQNELRGPIPPWIWSLQKLQVLDLSQNFFSGTIPGDKLSGLLSFQLPSAAGNSSVASNSSSTSIFLQFLLTVKGQERSYTYVLQATTAIDLSSNNLTGFVPLELDILIGLRYLNLSSNQLTGPITDIGSLRQLEQLDLSGNQMLGALPPFLASLDSLGVLNLYNNNFSGPIHGPLTRFPNSSFVPGNDGLCDLPLTRKCEVKFHHKVVGAPSMGDDSSSPTGTPDPRKRGNLFHSDGSSERESFSDFVSIEGLEIGIAVGFFSVVGLIVLNRKVWIFIFVLPTRQTPRRVYNVPYGLYKPRTT
;
A
#
# COMPACT_ATOMS: atom_id res chain seq x y z
N MET A 1 2.76 4.66 -28.77
CA MET A 1 2.27 3.87 -29.93
C MET A 1 3.39 3.75 -30.95
N THR A 2 3.50 2.61 -31.65
CA THR A 2 4.46 2.39 -32.73
C THR A 2 3.86 2.72 -34.11
N ARG A 3 4.76 2.90 -35.10
CA ARG A 3 4.53 3.08 -36.56
C ARG A 3 4.06 4.45 -37.07
N GLY A 4 5.06 5.25 -37.48
CA GLY A 4 5.38 5.40 -38.90
C GLY A 4 4.70 6.53 -39.69
N LEU A 5 5.53 7.41 -40.25
CA LEU A 5 5.28 8.08 -41.54
C LEU A 5 6.63 8.50 -42.18
N ALA A 6 6.61 8.75 -43.49
CA ALA A 6 7.78 8.68 -44.36
C ALA A 6 8.52 10.01 -44.58
N ALA A 7 9.69 9.90 -45.23
CA ALA A 7 10.61 11.00 -45.51
C ALA A 7 10.07 12.12 -46.42
N GLY A 8 10.58 13.34 -46.20
CA GLY A 8 10.50 14.48 -47.12
C GLY A 8 11.75 15.35 -46.94
N ARG A 9 12.46 15.66 -48.04
CA ARG A 9 13.73 16.43 -48.03
C ARG A 9 13.48 17.94 -48.01
N SER A 10 14.45 18.65 -47.42
CA SER A 10 14.94 20.01 -47.76
C SER A 10 13.92 21.14 -47.98
N ASP A 11 14.03 22.20 -47.17
CA ASP A 11 14.71 23.41 -47.66
C ASP A 11 15.19 24.32 -46.52
N ALA A 12 16.31 25.02 -46.75
CA ALA A 12 16.96 25.87 -45.76
C ALA A 12 16.52 27.34 -45.90
N VAL A 13 15.95 27.92 -44.83
CA VAL A 13 15.67 29.36 -44.75
C VAL A 13 16.18 29.91 -43.42
N ARG A 14 17.17 30.82 -43.47
CA ARG A 14 17.64 31.61 -42.32
C ARG A 14 16.71 32.80 -42.08
N VAL A 15 16.07 32.87 -40.90
CA VAL A 15 15.42 34.10 -40.36
C VAL A 15 15.72 34.17 -38.85
N PRO A 16 16.02 35.35 -38.26
CA PRO A 16 16.72 35.43 -36.98
C PRO A 16 15.84 35.47 -35.72
N CYS A 17 16.49 35.20 -34.58
CA CYS A 17 16.07 35.32 -33.19
C CYS A 17 14.84 36.20 -32.88
N ARG A 18 13.73 35.57 -32.44
CA ARG A 18 12.75 36.11 -31.48
C ARG A 18 12.01 34.99 -30.74
N TRP A 19 12.68 34.33 -29.80
CA TRP A 19 12.07 33.32 -28.91
C TRP A 19 12.13 33.80 -27.45
N LYS A 20 11.09 34.51 -27.01
CA LYS A 20 10.82 34.79 -25.58
C LYS A 20 9.36 34.55 -25.15
N CYS A 21 8.47 34.13 -26.05
CA CYS A 21 7.04 33.91 -25.74
C CYS A 21 6.51 32.50 -26.03
N CYS A 22 7.28 31.59 -26.65
CA CYS A 22 6.80 30.23 -26.96
C CYS A 22 7.02 29.21 -25.83
N TRP A 23 7.82 29.53 -24.81
CA TRP A 23 8.16 28.57 -23.74
C TRP A 23 6.99 28.28 -22.78
N LEU A 24 6.20 29.29 -22.42
CA LEU A 24 4.99 29.10 -21.60
C LEU A 24 3.92 28.24 -22.30
N VAL A 25 3.81 28.36 -23.63
CA VAL A 25 2.82 27.60 -24.41
C VAL A 25 3.23 26.13 -24.57
N LEU A 26 4.53 25.81 -24.60
CA LEU A 26 5.00 24.43 -24.72
C LEU A 26 4.81 23.65 -23.41
N ILE A 27 5.00 24.30 -22.25
CA ILE A 27 4.70 23.73 -20.92
C ILE A 27 3.20 23.41 -20.84
N PHE A 28 2.34 24.38 -21.17
CA PHE A 28 0.88 24.23 -21.16
C PHE A 28 0.38 23.11 -22.11
N LEU A 29 1.03 22.93 -23.27
CA LEU A 29 0.71 21.85 -24.22
C LEU A 29 1.19 20.46 -23.76
N LEU A 30 2.29 20.38 -23.00
CA LEU A 30 2.76 19.12 -22.40
C LEU A 30 1.89 18.70 -21.21
N GLU A 31 1.44 19.63 -20.39
CA GLU A 31 0.46 19.38 -19.31
C GLU A 31 -0.89 18.91 -19.89
N LEU A 32 -1.40 19.55 -20.95
CA LEU A 32 -2.61 19.12 -21.66
C LEU A 32 -2.53 17.74 -22.33
N LEU A 33 -1.32 17.26 -22.64
CA LEU A 33 -1.08 15.92 -23.16
C LEU A 33 -0.95 14.86 -22.05
N LEU A 34 -0.47 15.25 -20.86
CA LEU A 34 -0.38 14.37 -19.69
C LEU A 34 -1.70 14.22 -18.93
N MET A 35 -2.58 15.23 -18.94
CA MET A 35 -3.94 15.13 -18.37
C MET A 35 -4.88 14.20 -19.16
N LYS A 36 -4.57 13.86 -20.42
CA LYS A 36 -5.41 12.98 -21.26
C LYS A 36 -5.02 11.51 -21.16
N GLY A 37 -5.13 10.92 -19.96
CA GLY A 37 -4.90 9.48 -19.85
C GLY A 37 -4.91 8.80 -18.47
N VAL A 38 -5.58 9.30 -17.43
CA VAL A 38 -5.68 8.58 -16.13
C VAL A 38 -7.11 8.59 -15.56
N SER A 39 -7.49 7.47 -14.92
CA SER A 39 -8.78 7.23 -14.24
C SER A 39 -8.68 7.53 -12.72
N PRO A 40 -9.75 7.92 -12.01
CA PRO A 40 -9.62 8.69 -10.77
C PRO A 40 -9.98 7.87 -9.52
N VAL A 41 -9.10 6.96 -9.06
CA VAL A 41 -9.25 6.29 -7.75
C VAL A 41 -7.87 6.02 -7.11
N ALA A 42 -7.28 7.03 -6.46
CA ALA A 42 -6.07 6.87 -5.63
C ALA A 42 -5.89 7.98 -4.58
N ALA A 43 -6.76 7.98 -3.55
CA ALA A 43 -6.65 8.87 -2.38
C ALA A 43 -6.66 8.08 -1.05
N SER A 44 -5.92 6.97 -0.98
CA SER A 44 -5.55 6.31 0.28
C SER A 44 -4.46 5.26 0.06
N SER A 45 -3.32 5.38 0.76
CA SER A 45 -2.15 4.48 0.77
C SER A 45 -1.35 4.36 -0.55
N GLY A 46 -0.02 4.29 -0.42
CA GLY A 46 0.92 4.09 -1.54
C GLY A 46 1.33 5.37 -2.27
N HIS A 47 2.31 6.11 -1.75
CA HIS A 47 2.97 7.19 -2.49
C HIS A 47 3.81 6.64 -3.66
N GLN A 48 3.19 6.48 -4.82
CA GLN A 48 3.86 6.46 -6.12
C GLN A 48 3.17 7.43 -7.08
N ASN A 49 3.18 8.71 -6.72
CA ASN A 49 2.86 9.82 -7.63
C ASN A 49 3.77 11.02 -7.32
N GLY A 50 5.08 10.77 -7.27
CA GLY A 50 6.01 11.80 -7.68
C GLY A 50 5.94 11.87 -9.21
N ALA A 51 5.37 12.93 -9.77
CA ALA A 51 5.75 13.32 -11.13
C ALA A 51 7.29 13.41 -11.15
N PRO A 52 7.98 12.91 -12.19
CA PRO A 52 9.42 12.79 -12.15
C PRO A 52 10.04 14.17 -12.00
N PHE A 53 10.59 14.44 -10.80
CA PHE A 53 11.27 15.69 -10.46
C PHE A 53 12.42 15.98 -11.47
N ASP A 54 13.04 14.91 -11.95
CA ASP A 54 13.95 14.85 -13.09
C ASP A 54 13.47 15.66 -14.31
N SER A 55 12.17 15.76 -14.61
CA SER A 55 11.70 16.47 -15.81
C SER A 55 11.71 17.99 -15.72
N LEU A 56 11.90 18.57 -14.53
CA LEU A 56 11.92 20.02 -14.31
C LEU A 56 13.33 20.57 -14.07
N VAL A 57 14.20 19.80 -13.39
CA VAL A 57 15.57 20.24 -13.07
C VAL A 57 16.59 19.80 -14.11
N GLN A 58 16.49 18.59 -14.65
CA GLN A 58 17.45 18.10 -15.65
C GLN A 58 17.54 19.00 -16.91
N PRO A 59 16.44 19.56 -17.46
CA PRO A 59 16.53 20.48 -18.60
C PRO A 59 17.24 21.81 -18.26
N LEU A 60 17.16 22.27 -17.01
CA LEU A 60 17.91 23.45 -16.54
C LEU A 60 19.40 23.13 -16.36
N TYR A 61 19.70 21.92 -15.90
CA TYR A 61 21.05 21.39 -15.76
C TYR A 61 21.75 21.24 -17.13
N ASP A 62 21.16 20.44 -18.03
CA ASP A 62 21.67 20.16 -19.38
C ASP A 62 21.83 21.44 -20.23
N ALA A 63 20.91 22.39 -20.08
CA ALA A 63 20.97 23.66 -20.81
C ALA A 63 22.12 24.58 -20.32
N HIS A 64 22.52 24.49 -19.05
CA HIS A 64 23.60 25.32 -18.50
C HIS A 64 24.99 24.69 -18.63
N SER A 65 25.12 23.37 -18.47
CA SER A 65 26.40 22.66 -18.60
C SER A 65 26.88 22.65 -20.06
N LEU A 66 26.06 22.19 -21.01
CA LEU A 66 26.50 21.97 -22.39
C LEU A 66 26.61 23.26 -23.24
N SER A 67 25.80 24.29 -22.96
CA SER A 67 25.73 25.47 -23.84
C SER A 67 26.90 26.46 -23.67
N ARG A 68 27.41 26.63 -22.45
CA ARG A 68 28.54 27.53 -22.14
C ARG A 68 29.88 27.03 -22.68
N PHE A 69 30.10 25.72 -22.67
CA PHE A 69 31.37 25.16 -23.14
C PHE A 69 31.42 24.95 -24.67
N ARG A 70 30.30 24.58 -25.32
CA ARG A 70 30.20 24.59 -26.79
C ARG A 70 30.51 25.96 -27.39
N THR A 71 30.10 27.05 -26.73
CA THR A 71 30.40 28.42 -27.18
C THR A 71 31.86 28.87 -26.92
N PHE A 72 32.60 28.19 -26.04
CA PHE A 72 34.01 28.53 -25.76
C PHE A 72 34.96 28.11 -26.90
N ARG A 73 34.64 27.06 -27.68
CA ARG A 73 35.50 26.53 -28.75
C ARG A 73 35.25 27.10 -30.16
N HIS A 74 34.04 27.54 -30.50
CA HIS A 74 33.77 28.13 -31.84
C HIS A 74 34.55 29.44 -32.14
N ASN A 75 35.28 30.01 -31.17
CA ASN A 75 36.18 31.15 -31.37
C ASN A 75 37.65 30.77 -31.71
N ARG A 76 37.99 29.48 -31.87
CA ARG A 76 39.27 29.05 -32.46
C ARG A 76 39.04 28.50 -33.87
N ASN A 77 38.94 29.41 -34.85
CA ASN A 77 38.94 29.02 -36.26
C ASN A 77 39.65 30.09 -37.12
N PRO A 78 40.99 30.07 -37.20
CA PRO A 78 41.73 30.73 -38.27
C PRO A 78 41.73 29.84 -39.52
N GLY A 79 41.58 30.46 -40.70
CA GLY A 79 41.27 29.71 -41.92
C GLY A 79 42.37 28.76 -42.42
N VAL A 80 41.94 27.65 -43.00
CA VAL A 80 42.76 26.64 -43.68
C VAL A 80 43.75 27.28 -44.66
N ALA A 81 45.03 27.23 -44.32
CA ALA A 81 46.12 27.44 -45.27
C ALA A 81 46.47 26.11 -45.95
N LEU A 82 46.45 26.07 -47.28
CA LEU A 82 46.85 24.91 -48.06
C LEU A 82 48.37 24.70 -47.96
N SER A 83 48.81 23.85 -47.03
CA SER A 83 50.17 23.31 -47.01
C SER A 83 50.25 22.08 -47.93
N THR A 84 51.16 22.12 -48.89
CA THR A 84 51.51 20.98 -49.74
C THR A 84 52.90 20.47 -49.38
N ASP A 85 53.00 19.63 -48.34
CA ASP A 85 54.23 18.90 -48.04
C ASP A 85 53.92 17.44 -47.66
N PRO A 86 54.47 16.43 -48.37
CA PRO A 86 54.21 15.02 -48.10
C PRO A 86 55.33 14.39 -47.25
N ASN A 87 55.18 14.38 -45.93
CA ASN A 87 56.11 13.68 -45.02
C ASN A 87 55.41 12.62 -44.13
N PRO A 88 56.13 11.57 -43.66
CA PRO A 88 55.51 10.25 -43.46
C PRO A 88 55.13 9.90 -42.01
N VAL A 89 55.11 10.87 -41.09
CA VAL A 89 54.93 10.61 -39.64
C VAL A 89 53.48 10.26 -39.28
N HIS A 90 52.52 10.64 -40.11
CA HIS A 90 51.08 10.55 -39.84
C HIS A 90 50.48 9.12 -39.88
N GLY A 91 51.27 8.08 -40.16
CA GLY A 91 50.77 6.71 -40.28
C GLY A 91 50.47 6.00 -38.95
N GLU A 92 50.94 6.52 -37.81
CA GLU A 92 50.75 5.84 -36.52
C GLU A 92 49.37 6.11 -35.92
N GLU A 93 48.86 7.35 -35.97
CA GLU A 93 47.52 7.67 -35.44
C GLU A 93 46.39 7.04 -36.27
N SER A 94 46.52 6.93 -37.59
CA SER A 94 45.52 6.20 -38.41
C SER A 94 45.43 4.71 -38.06
N ASN A 95 46.54 4.09 -37.65
CA ASN A 95 46.52 2.72 -37.10
C ASN A 95 45.87 2.68 -35.70
N ILE A 96 46.12 3.67 -34.84
CA ILE A 96 45.48 3.77 -33.52
C ILE A 96 43.95 3.93 -33.66
N LEU A 97 43.49 4.81 -34.54
CA LEU A 97 42.07 5.00 -34.87
C LEU A 97 41.45 3.72 -35.46
N TRP A 98 42.20 2.96 -36.28
CA TRP A 98 41.74 1.65 -36.78
C TRP A 98 41.61 0.59 -35.65
N GLU A 99 42.51 0.58 -34.67
CA GLU A 99 42.36 -0.27 -33.46
C GLU A 99 41.23 0.21 -32.51
N ILE A 100 40.83 1.48 -32.58
CA ILE A 100 39.62 1.99 -31.91
C ILE A 100 38.38 1.49 -32.67
N ARG A 101 38.32 1.64 -34.00
CA ARG A 101 37.25 1.11 -34.85
C ARG A 101 37.01 -0.39 -34.62
N LYS A 102 38.06 -1.21 -34.53
CA LYS A 102 37.94 -2.66 -34.26
C LYS A 102 37.29 -3.01 -32.93
N ALA A 103 37.37 -2.14 -31.93
CA ALA A 103 36.74 -2.35 -30.62
C ALA A 103 35.24 -2.03 -30.63
N ILE A 104 34.76 -1.35 -31.68
CA ILE A 104 33.35 -1.05 -31.92
C ILE A 104 32.74 -2.24 -32.67
N SER A 105 32.01 -3.08 -31.95
CA SER A 105 31.43 -4.33 -32.45
C SER A 105 30.18 -4.15 -33.31
N GLY A 106 29.56 -2.96 -33.29
CA GLY A 106 28.37 -2.69 -34.09
C GLY A 106 28.16 -1.20 -34.32
N ASP A 107 28.01 -0.84 -35.59
CA ASP A 107 27.66 0.49 -36.10
C ASP A 107 26.45 0.31 -37.04
N PRO A 108 25.21 0.41 -36.52
CA PRO A 108 24.00 0.20 -37.32
C PRO A 108 23.69 1.37 -38.26
N GLY A 109 24.33 2.53 -38.06
CA GLY A 109 24.15 3.73 -38.87
C GLY A 109 25.13 3.86 -40.04
N GLY A 110 26.22 3.09 -40.04
CA GLY A 110 27.37 3.30 -40.94
C GLY A 110 28.11 4.60 -40.63
N VAL A 111 28.03 5.10 -39.39
CA VAL A 111 28.59 6.39 -38.96
C VAL A 111 30.10 6.44 -39.17
N LEU A 112 30.76 5.29 -39.08
CA LEU A 112 32.20 5.17 -39.20
C LEU A 112 32.64 4.64 -40.58
N ASP A 113 31.76 4.51 -41.58
CA ASP A 113 32.10 3.88 -42.87
C ASP A 113 33.27 4.57 -43.61
N ASP A 114 33.56 5.84 -43.30
CA ASP A 114 34.69 6.62 -43.82
C ASP A 114 36.03 6.36 -43.10
N TRP A 115 36.03 5.69 -41.93
CA TRP A 115 37.25 5.26 -41.22
C TRP A 115 37.91 4.08 -41.95
N SER A 116 38.61 4.34 -43.07
CA SER A 116 39.26 3.33 -43.91
C SER A 116 40.77 3.56 -44.08
N LEU A 117 41.57 2.48 -44.03
CA LEU A 117 43.01 2.52 -44.31
C LEU A 117 43.35 2.52 -45.81
N GLU A 118 42.36 2.31 -46.69
CA GLU A 118 42.54 2.34 -48.14
C GLU A 118 42.49 3.79 -48.66
N GLU A 119 43.40 4.17 -49.57
CA GLU A 119 43.53 5.50 -50.21
C GLU A 119 44.24 6.66 -49.44
N LYS A 120 45.38 6.42 -48.76
CA LYS A 120 46.19 7.48 -48.09
C LYS A 120 45.33 8.34 -47.13
N PRO A 121 44.88 7.77 -46.00
CA PRO A 121 43.83 8.36 -45.20
C PRO A 121 44.19 9.74 -44.63
N ASN A 122 43.44 10.75 -45.02
CA ASN A 122 43.33 11.99 -44.26
C ASN A 122 42.31 11.76 -43.14
N TYR A 123 42.75 11.13 -42.06
CA TYR A 123 41.91 10.76 -40.91
C TYR A 123 41.29 11.98 -40.20
N CYS A 124 41.88 13.17 -40.35
CA CYS A 124 41.31 14.43 -39.91
C CYS A 124 40.05 14.87 -40.70
N ARG A 125 39.57 14.04 -41.64
CA ARG A 125 38.27 14.17 -42.31
C ARG A 125 37.29 13.07 -41.96
N TRP A 126 37.69 12.09 -41.15
CA TRP A 126 36.81 11.01 -40.73
C TRP A 126 35.75 11.54 -39.77
N THR A 127 34.56 10.98 -39.86
CA THR A 127 33.41 11.36 -39.04
C THR A 127 33.77 11.22 -37.57
N GLY A 128 33.64 12.32 -36.83
CA GLY A 128 33.97 12.42 -35.41
C GLY A 128 35.46 12.54 -35.05
N VAL A 129 36.39 12.71 -36.00
CA VAL A 129 37.82 12.94 -35.71
C VAL A 129 38.18 14.41 -35.91
N GLU A 130 38.73 15.06 -34.88
CA GLU A 130 39.27 16.42 -34.96
C GLU A 130 40.79 16.43 -34.78
N CYS A 131 41.48 17.24 -35.59
CA CYS A 131 42.94 17.42 -35.54
C CYS A 131 43.34 18.88 -35.37
N ASN A 132 44.58 19.11 -34.89
CA ASN A 132 45.20 20.43 -34.88
C ASN A 132 45.84 20.79 -36.24
N ASP A 133 46.43 21.99 -36.33
CA ASP A 133 47.13 22.51 -37.53
C ASP A 133 48.32 21.64 -37.98
N GLU A 134 48.87 20.81 -37.08
CA GLU A 134 49.95 19.85 -37.34
C GLU A 134 49.44 18.44 -37.72
N LEU A 135 48.11 18.30 -37.89
CA LEU A 135 47.39 17.06 -38.22
C LEU A 135 47.42 15.97 -37.14
N TRP A 136 47.77 16.28 -35.89
CA TRP A 136 47.61 15.35 -34.76
C TRP A 136 46.16 15.27 -34.30
N VAL A 137 45.68 14.07 -33.97
CA VAL A 137 44.35 13.87 -33.40
C VAL A 137 44.26 14.54 -32.03
N THR A 138 43.35 15.49 -31.93
CA THR A 138 43.01 16.25 -30.71
C THR A 138 41.61 15.95 -30.19
N GLY A 139 40.75 15.32 -30.98
CA GLY A 139 39.36 15.10 -30.63
C GLY A 139 38.75 13.85 -31.20
N LEU A 140 37.89 13.21 -30.41
CA LEU A 140 36.97 12.16 -30.84
C LEU A 140 35.53 12.52 -30.38
N ASP A 141 34.67 12.96 -31.30
CA ASP A 141 33.27 13.36 -31.06
C ASP A 141 32.30 12.43 -31.78
N LEU A 142 31.75 11.44 -31.09
CA LEU A 142 30.77 10.48 -31.63
C LEU A 142 29.52 10.32 -30.73
N PRO A 143 28.85 11.40 -30.29
CA PRO A 143 27.64 11.30 -29.47
C PRO A 143 26.43 10.81 -30.29
N GLU A 144 25.55 10.03 -29.65
CA GLU A 144 24.26 9.58 -30.23
C GLU A 144 24.40 8.80 -31.57
N ALA A 145 25.56 8.23 -31.82
CA ALA A 145 25.89 7.52 -33.06
C ALA A 145 25.33 6.07 -33.13
N GLY A 146 24.74 5.57 -32.05
CA GLY A 146 24.21 4.20 -31.96
C GLY A 146 25.28 3.11 -31.92
N LEU A 147 26.53 3.48 -31.61
CA LEU A 147 27.69 2.60 -31.61
C LEU A 147 27.65 1.63 -30.43
N THR A 148 28.13 0.41 -30.64
CA THR A 148 28.21 -0.64 -29.61
C THR A 148 29.59 -1.29 -29.63
N GLY A 149 30.06 -1.78 -28.48
CA GLY A 149 31.38 -2.39 -28.35
C GLY A 149 32.03 -2.04 -27.02
N ILE A 150 33.36 -1.86 -27.01
CA ILE A 150 34.13 -1.38 -25.85
C ILE A 150 34.97 -0.16 -26.23
N ILE A 151 35.33 0.65 -25.24
CA ILE A 151 36.33 1.71 -25.42
C ILE A 151 37.71 1.05 -25.49
N SER A 152 38.42 1.21 -26.62
CA SER A 152 39.72 0.59 -26.84
C SER A 152 40.81 1.22 -25.94
N PRO A 153 41.64 0.44 -25.23
CA PRO A 153 42.83 0.97 -24.54
C PRO A 153 43.79 1.73 -25.45
N SER A 154 43.75 1.50 -26.76
CA SER A 154 44.51 2.26 -27.74
C SER A 154 44.16 3.75 -27.80
N VAL A 155 43.00 4.20 -27.26
CA VAL A 155 42.71 5.65 -27.10
C VAL A 155 43.80 6.35 -26.29
N GLY A 156 44.35 5.70 -25.26
CA GLY A 156 45.46 6.24 -24.44
C GLY A 156 46.79 6.41 -25.17
N LYS A 157 46.88 6.06 -26.47
CA LYS A 157 48.05 6.31 -27.32
C LYS A 157 47.95 7.61 -28.14
N LEU A 158 46.77 8.23 -28.21
CA LEU A 158 46.56 9.52 -28.87
C LEU A 158 47.05 10.64 -27.94
N ILE A 159 48.37 10.81 -27.83
CA ILE A 159 49.01 11.66 -26.80
C ILE A 159 48.60 13.15 -26.85
N ASN A 160 48.07 13.61 -28.00
CA ASN A 160 47.59 14.98 -28.21
C ASN A 160 46.07 15.15 -27.97
N LEU A 161 45.35 14.09 -27.61
CA LEU A 161 43.90 14.11 -27.39
C LEU A 161 43.54 15.11 -26.27
N ASP A 162 42.80 16.15 -26.65
CA ASP A 162 42.24 17.20 -25.79
C ASP A 162 40.83 16.83 -25.32
N TYR A 163 40.05 16.14 -26.14
CA TYR A 163 38.71 15.69 -25.72
C TYR A 163 38.26 14.34 -26.30
N LEU A 164 37.41 13.66 -25.55
CA LEU A 164 36.75 12.40 -25.89
C LEU A 164 35.26 12.49 -25.53
N ASN A 165 34.37 12.31 -26.50
CA ASN A 165 32.93 12.28 -26.31
C ASN A 165 32.31 11.08 -27.05
N PHE A 166 31.93 10.05 -26.30
CA PHE A 166 31.22 8.86 -26.79
C PHE A 166 29.83 8.72 -26.12
N SER A 167 29.25 9.82 -25.65
CA SER A 167 27.96 9.83 -24.94
C SER A 167 26.78 9.30 -25.76
N ARG A 168 25.73 8.81 -25.08
CA ARG A 168 24.46 8.37 -25.68
C ARG A 168 24.63 7.25 -26.73
N ASN A 169 25.50 6.29 -26.43
CA ASN A 169 25.76 5.10 -27.27
C ASN A 169 25.45 3.81 -26.47
N GLY A 170 25.82 2.66 -27.02
CA GLY A 170 25.76 1.35 -26.36
C GLY A 170 27.14 0.77 -26.05
N PHE A 171 28.11 1.60 -25.64
CA PHE A 171 29.42 1.12 -25.20
C PHE A 171 29.32 0.31 -23.90
N THR A 172 30.14 -0.73 -23.80
CA THR A 172 30.23 -1.69 -22.69
C THR A 172 31.69 -1.87 -22.27
N GLY A 173 31.98 -2.86 -21.40
CA GLY A 173 33.32 -3.07 -20.85
C GLY A 173 33.64 -2.06 -19.77
N SER A 174 34.92 -1.80 -19.50
CA SER A 174 35.39 -0.84 -18.49
C SER A 174 36.06 0.38 -19.12
N ILE A 175 36.09 1.50 -18.38
CA ILE A 175 36.88 2.67 -18.75
C ILE A 175 38.38 2.28 -18.79
N PRO A 176 39.12 2.55 -19.88
CA PRO A 176 40.54 2.20 -19.96
C PRO A 176 41.39 3.06 -19.00
N PRO A 177 42.21 2.46 -18.11
CA PRO A 177 43.14 3.19 -17.24
C PRO A 177 44.14 4.05 -18.02
N GLU A 178 44.45 3.69 -19.27
CA GLU A 178 45.38 4.39 -20.16
C GLU A 178 44.93 5.82 -20.49
N LEU A 179 43.64 6.18 -20.32
CA LEU A 179 43.18 7.56 -20.41
C LEU A 179 43.90 8.49 -19.41
N GLY A 180 44.33 7.96 -18.26
CA GLY A 180 45.12 8.68 -17.25
C GLY A 180 46.51 9.13 -17.72
N ALA A 181 47.04 8.52 -18.79
CA ALA A 181 48.32 8.90 -19.38
C ALA A 181 48.24 10.18 -20.22
N LEU A 182 47.03 10.57 -20.68
CA LEU A 182 46.81 11.66 -21.62
C LEU A 182 46.88 13.02 -20.93
N LYS A 183 48.08 13.61 -20.89
CA LYS A 183 48.34 14.89 -20.19
C LYS A 183 47.66 16.12 -20.81
N ASN A 184 47.23 16.04 -22.07
CA ASN A 184 46.51 17.12 -22.75
C ASN A 184 44.98 17.00 -22.62
N LEU A 185 44.46 15.90 -22.07
CA LEU A 185 43.03 15.63 -22.02
C LEU A 185 42.33 16.58 -21.04
N THR A 186 41.44 17.43 -21.56
CA THR A 186 40.64 18.38 -20.78
C THR A 186 39.19 17.94 -20.59
N TRP A 187 38.66 17.08 -21.46
CA TRP A 187 37.24 16.71 -21.47
C TRP A 187 37.01 15.24 -21.77
N VAL A 188 36.27 14.55 -20.91
CA VAL A 188 35.78 13.19 -21.12
C VAL A 188 34.28 13.14 -20.85
N ASP A 189 33.49 12.78 -21.87
CA ASP A 189 32.07 12.50 -21.75
C ASP A 189 31.76 11.10 -22.29
N LEU A 190 31.39 10.21 -21.38
CA LEU A 190 31.00 8.82 -21.64
C LEU A 190 29.56 8.55 -21.14
N THR A 191 28.77 9.60 -20.90
CA THR A 191 27.45 9.48 -20.28
C THR A 191 26.46 8.68 -21.12
N HIS A 192 25.42 8.11 -20.48
CA HIS A 192 24.35 7.36 -21.17
C HIS A 192 24.90 6.22 -22.05
N ASN A 193 25.61 5.28 -21.42
CA ASN A 193 26.13 4.07 -22.05
C ASN A 193 25.83 2.85 -21.15
N SER A 194 26.49 1.72 -21.37
CA SER A 194 26.43 0.51 -20.54
C SER A 194 27.83 0.10 -20.04
N ILE A 195 28.69 1.09 -19.79
CA ILE A 195 30.06 0.90 -19.30
C ILE A 195 30.00 0.46 -17.83
N SER A 196 30.85 -0.47 -17.44
CA SER A 196 30.77 -1.22 -16.18
C SER A 196 32.14 -1.35 -15.49
N GLY A 197 32.13 -1.79 -14.24
CA GLY A 197 33.34 -1.93 -13.43
C GLY A 197 33.75 -0.59 -12.78
N LYS A 198 34.99 -0.52 -12.30
CA LYS A 198 35.45 0.61 -11.47
C LYS A 198 35.90 1.81 -12.31
N ILE A 199 35.75 3.00 -11.75
CA ILE A 199 36.46 4.19 -12.22
C ILE A 199 37.97 3.96 -11.99
N PRO A 200 38.83 4.03 -13.01
CA PRO A 200 40.28 3.87 -12.85
C PRO A 200 40.86 5.04 -12.06
N ARG A 201 41.67 4.73 -11.03
CA ARG A 201 42.40 5.76 -10.26
C ARG A 201 43.41 6.52 -11.11
N GLU A 202 43.88 5.87 -12.17
CA GLU A 202 44.82 6.40 -13.14
C GLU A 202 44.28 7.69 -13.79
N LEU A 203 42.95 7.88 -13.86
CA LEU A 203 42.34 9.14 -14.30
C LEU A 203 42.78 10.37 -13.48
N GLY A 204 43.11 10.20 -12.19
CA GLY A 204 43.70 11.26 -11.36
C GLY A 204 45.04 11.80 -11.88
N LEU A 205 45.73 11.05 -12.75
CA LEU A 205 46.96 11.47 -13.40
C LEU A 205 46.72 12.40 -14.61
N ALA A 206 45.49 12.50 -15.14
CA ALA A 206 45.16 13.38 -16.26
C ALA A 206 44.92 14.82 -15.77
N SER A 207 45.98 15.45 -15.24
CA SER A 207 45.96 16.73 -14.51
C SER A 207 45.40 17.95 -15.27
N SER A 208 45.15 17.83 -16.57
CA SER A 208 44.53 18.88 -17.41
C SER A 208 43.00 18.77 -17.48
N LEU A 209 42.38 17.72 -16.92
CA LEU A 209 40.94 17.53 -16.95
C LEU A 209 40.18 18.71 -16.32
N ILE A 210 39.15 19.15 -17.04
CA ILE A 210 38.21 20.22 -16.71
C ILE A 210 36.80 19.62 -16.57
N VAL A 211 36.44 18.65 -17.42
CA VAL A 211 35.15 17.95 -17.41
C VAL A 211 35.36 16.44 -17.40
N LEU A 212 34.76 15.77 -16.42
CA LEU A 212 34.68 14.32 -16.33
C LEU A 212 33.22 13.90 -16.11
N SER A 213 32.58 13.44 -17.18
CA SER A 213 31.17 13.02 -17.21
C SER A 213 31.04 11.54 -17.54
N LEU A 214 30.64 10.75 -16.54
CA LEU A 214 30.51 9.29 -16.58
C LEU A 214 29.10 8.80 -16.17
N GLY A 215 28.18 9.72 -15.90
CA GLY A 215 26.82 9.46 -15.43
C GLY A 215 25.96 8.57 -16.35
N SER A 216 24.93 7.93 -15.78
CA SER A 216 24.04 6.99 -16.47
C SER A 216 24.81 5.83 -17.17
N ASN A 217 25.45 5.01 -16.34
CA ASN A 217 26.24 3.83 -16.72
C ASN A 217 26.04 2.70 -15.67
N LEU A 218 26.87 1.65 -15.72
CA LEU A 218 26.88 0.50 -14.81
C LEU A 218 28.18 0.44 -13.96
N LEU A 219 28.79 1.60 -13.70
CA LEU A 219 30.04 1.70 -12.94
C LEU A 219 29.82 1.33 -11.47
N ASN A 220 30.84 0.74 -10.84
CA ASN A 220 30.74 0.23 -9.48
C ASN A 220 32.02 0.40 -8.65
N GLY A 221 31.95 0.05 -7.36
CA GLY A 221 33.03 0.26 -6.41
C GLY A 221 33.13 1.73 -5.97
N SER A 222 34.25 2.09 -5.35
CA SER A 222 34.46 3.42 -4.77
C SER A 222 34.96 4.46 -5.77
N ILE A 223 34.58 5.71 -5.52
CA ILE A 223 35.18 6.88 -6.17
C ILE A 223 36.67 6.94 -5.73
N PRO A 224 37.65 6.96 -6.66
CA PRO A 224 39.07 7.02 -6.30
C PRO A 224 39.44 8.34 -5.62
N GLU A 225 40.29 8.27 -4.58
CA GLU A 225 40.77 9.47 -3.87
C GLU A 225 41.67 10.34 -4.75
N GLU A 226 42.35 9.71 -5.72
CA GLU A 226 43.23 10.33 -6.71
C GLU A 226 42.50 11.27 -7.67
N LEU A 227 41.17 11.19 -7.79
CA LEU A 227 40.39 12.20 -8.53
C LEU A 227 40.43 13.58 -7.83
N GLY A 228 40.74 13.63 -6.53
CA GLY A 228 40.97 14.88 -5.79
C GLY A 228 42.22 15.65 -6.19
N ASP A 229 43.15 15.03 -6.94
CA ASP A 229 44.37 15.70 -7.45
C ASP A 229 44.11 16.52 -8.72
N LEU A 230 42.92 16.40 -9.33
CA LEU A 230 42.52 17.09 -10.55
C LEU A 230 42.17 18.57 -10.31
N SER A 231 43.15 19.37 -9.87
CA SER A 231 43.02 20.81 -9.54
C SER A 231 42.51 21.74 -10.67
N ASN A 232 42.33 21.23 -11.89
CA ASN A 232 41.71 21.92 -13.01
C ASN A 232 40.22 21.58 -13.23
N LEU A 233 39.68 20.60 -12.51
CA LEU A 233 38.33 20.08 -12.70
C LEU A 233 37.28 21.12 -12.31
N VAL A 234 36.31 21.31 -13.20
CA VAL A 234 35.18 22.25 -13.08
C VAL A 234 33.85 21.49 -13.02
N VAL A 235 33.76 20.34 -13.71
CA VAL A 235 32.56 19.48 -13.75
C VAL A 235 32.94 18.03 -13.45
N LEU A 236 32.25 17.44 -12.47
CA LEU A 236 32.29 16.01 -12.14
C LEU A 236 30.87 15.45 -12.09
N GLU A 237 30.52 14.60 -13.06
CA GLU A 237 29.20 13.96 -13.19
C GLU A 237 29.36 12.44 -13.15
N LEU A 238 28.94 11.82 -12.05
CA LEU A 238 29.01 10.38 -11.79
C LEU A 238 27.63 9.78 -11.44
N ASP A 239 26.56 10.48 -11.75
CA ASP A 239 25.19 10.10 -11.38
C ASP A 239 24.70 8.79 -11.98
N ASN A 240 23.65 8.20 -11.42
CA ASN A 240 22.92 7.08 -12.00
C ASN A 240 23.85 5.91 -12.39
N ASN A 241 24.58 5.42 -11.39
CA ASN A 241 25.54 4.32 -11.45
C ASN A 241 25.36 3.43 -10.20
N SER A 242 26.29 2.50 -9.93
CA SER A 242 26.32 1.66 -8.71
C SER A 242 27.61 1.90 -7.91
N LEU A 243 28.06 3.17 -7.86
CA LEU A 243 29.21 3.58 -7.06
C LEU A 243 28.86 3.50 -5.56
N SER A 244 29.84 3.15 -4.73
CA SER A 244 29.66 2.78 -3.32
C SER A 244 30.79 3.29 -2.44
N GLY A 245 30.64 3.29 -1.12
CA GLY A 245 31.62 3.89 -0.23
C GLY A 245 31.46 5.40 -0.08
N GLU A 246 32.38 6.03 0.65
CA GLU A 246 32.30 7.44 1.02
C GLU A 246 32.74 8.39 -0.12
N ILE A 247 32.30 9.65 -0.07
CA ILE A 247 32.89 10.72 -0.89
C ILE A 247 34.33 10.97 -0.40
N PRO A 248 35.37 10.94 -1.26
CA PRO A 248 36.74 11.15 -0.82
C PRO A 248 36.95 12.55 -0.21
N GLY A 249 37.52 12.59 1.00
CA GLY A 249 37.86 13.86 1.67
C GLY A 249 38.84 14.74 0.88
N THR A 250 39.62 14.14 -0.04
CA THR A 250 40.52 14.83 -0.99
C THR A 250 39.78 15.76 -1.96
N PHE A 251 38.46 15.62 -2.14
CA PHE A 251 37.68 16.47 -3.05
C PHE A 251 37.68 17.96 -2.63
N GLY A 252 37.96 18.27 -1.36
CA GLY A 252 38.21 19.65 -0.90
C GLY A 252 39.38 20.35 -1.61
N ASN A 253 40.30 19.60 -2.25
CA ASN A 253 41.38 20.16 -3.05
C ASN A 253 40.91 20.73 -4.41
N LEU A 254 39.69 20.39 -4.85
CA LEU A 254 39.14 20.76 -6.16
C LEU A 254 38.62 22.21 -6.17
N GLY A 255 39.52 23.17 -5.94
CA GLY A 255 39.19 24.59 -5.75
C GLY A 255 38.60 25.33 -6.97
N LYS A 256 38.48 24.68 -8.13
CA LYS A 256 37.80 25.18 -9.34
C LYS A 256 36.47 24.47 -9.65
N LEU A 257 36.08 23.49 -8.84
CA LEU A 257 34.90 22.69 -9.10
C LEU A 257 33.64 23.54 -8.96
N GLU A 258 32.86 23.65 -10.05
CA GLU A 258 31.58 24.37 -10.07
C GLU A 258 30.39 23.40 -9.99
N HIS A 259 30.54 22.18 -10.54
CA HIS A 259 29.49 21.15 -10.59
C HIS A 259 29.99 19.83 -10.01
N MET A 260 29.31 19.33 -8.96
CA MET A 260 29.48 17.97 -8.43
C MET A 260 28.11 17.27 -8.42
N VAL A 261 27.97 16.25 -9.26
CA VAL A 261 26.72 15.49 -9.40
C VAL A 261 27.01 14.00 -9.21
N LEU A 262 26.57 13.47 -8.08
CA LEU A 262 26.80 12.08 -7.62
C LEU A 262 25.49 11.33 -7.35
N GLU A 263 24.36 11.85 -7.85
CA GLU A 263 23.03 11.35 -7.51
C GLU A 263 22.78 9.90 -7.94
N LYS A 264 21.82 9.22 -7.30
CA LYS A 264 21.36 7.87 -7.68
C LYS A 264 22.52 6.86 -7.78
N ASN A 265 23.27 6.74 -6.68
CA ASN A 265 24.32 5.75 -6.46
C ASN A 265 24.09 5.02 -5.11
N ASP A 266 25.00 4.13 -4.74
CA ASP A 266 25.05 3.44 -3.44
C ASP A 266 26.11 4.06 -2.49
N LEU A 267 26.43 5.36 -2.64
CA LEU A 267 27.44 6.04 -1.80
C LEU A 267 26.94 6.15 -0.34
N ASP A 268 27.82 5.92 0.62
CA ASP A 268 27.52 5.88 2.05
C ASP A 268 28.49 6.74 2.89
N GLY A 269 28.63 6.43 4.18
CA GLY A 269 29.41 7.23 5.13
C GLY A 269 28.76 8.57 5.48
N THR A 270 29.59 9.54 5.86
CA THR A 270 29.16 10.92 6.17
C THR A 270 29.59 11.89 5.07
N LEU A 271 28.84 12.99 4.87
CA LEU A 271 29.30 14.08 4.00
C LEU A 271 30.61 14.69 4.57
N PRO A 272 31.72 14.74 3.81
CA PRO A 272 32.99 15.23 4.34
C PRO A 272 32.98 16.77 4.46
N SER A 273 33.46 17.28 5.59
CA SER A 273 33.53 18.73 5.89
C SER A 273 34.44 19.50 4.92
N SER A 274 35.40 18.83 4.28
CA SER A 274 36.29 19.41 3.28
C SER A 274 35.57 19.85 1.99
N LEU A 275 34.34 19.40 1.74
CA LEU A 275 33.51 19.96 0.65
C LEU A 275 33.25 21.46 0.82
N GLY A 276 33.29 21.97 2.06
CA GLY A 276 33.21 23.42 2.32
C GLY A 276 34.40 24.22 1.80
N ASP A 277 35.51 23.58 1.41
CA ASP A 277 36.69 24.24 0.87
C ASP A 277 36.66 24.36 -0.68
N CYS A 278 35.69 23.71 -1.34
CA CYS A 278 35.40 23.83 -2.78
C CYS A 278 34.75 25.18 -3.14
N SER A 279 35.41 26.31 -2.86
CA SER A 279 34.83 27.67 -2.86
C SER A 279 34.11 28.16 -4.13
N GLN A 280 34.27 27.49 -5.28
CA GLN A 280 33.59 27.82 -6.54
C GLN A 280 32.34 26.98 -6.82
N LEU A 281 31.98 26.06 -5.91
CA LEU A 281 30.90 25.10 -6.12
C LEU A 281 29.52 25.76 -6.18
N LYS A 282 28.82 25.53 -7.29
CA LYS A 282 27.49 26.09 -7.62
C LYS A 282 26.40 25.03 -7.52
N TYR A 283 26.71 23.80 -7.92
CA TYR A 283 25.77 22.67 -7.93
C TYR A 283 26.37 21.52 -7.13
N LEU A 284 25.73 21.17 -6.01
CA LEU A 284 26.05 20.01 -5.20
C LEU A 284 24.81 19.10 -5.15
N LEU A 285 24.79 18.12 -6.05
CA LEU A 285 23.67 17.19 -6.24
C LEU A 285 24.10 15.79 -5.81
N LEU A 286 23.60 15.35 -4.66
CA LEU A 286 24.01 14.14 -3.95
C LEU A 286 22.83 13.19 -3.64
N GLY A 287 21.62 13.50 -4.12
CA GLY A 287 20.41 12.77 -3.75
C GLY A 287 20.36 11.31 -4.24
N GLY A 288 19.55 10.49 -3.59
CA GLY A 288 19.35 9.08 -3.94
C GLY A 288 20.45 8.13 -3.47
N ASN A 289 21.33 8.60 -2.58
CA ASN A 289 22.42 7.84 -1.96
C ASN A 289 22.04 7.32 -0.55
N LEU A 290 23.00 6.75 0.18
CA LEU A 290 22.88 6.14 1.51
C LEU A 290 23.60 6.95 2.62
N PHE A 291 23.84 8.25 2.38
CA PHE A 291 24.55 9.13 3.31
C PHE A 291 23.93 9.19 4.71
N SER A 292 24.80 9.29 5.71
CA SER A 292 24.47 9.24 7.14
C SER A 292 25.13 10.37 7.92
N GLY A 293 24.88 10.43 9.24
CA GLY A 293 25.44 11.47 10.11
C GLY A 293 24.74 12.83 9.94
N SER A 294 25.42 13.91 10.28
CA SER A 294 24.89 15.29 10.19
C SER A 294 25.39 16.03 8.95
N ILE A 295 24.61 17.00 8.47
CA ILE A 295 25.06 17.96 7.46
C ILE A 295 26.25 18.77 8.04
N PRO A 296 27.42 18.86 7.37
CA PRO A 296 28.56 19.63 7.87
C PRO A 296 28.28 21.14 7.86
N PRO A 297 28.57 21.89 8.95
CA PRO A 297 28.44 23.35 8.97
C PRO A 297 29.40 24.03 7.98
N GLU A 298 30.50 23.40 7.61
CA GLU A 298 31.47 23.92 6.64
C GLU A 298 30.87 24.15 5.24
N LEU A 299 29.76 23.48 4.88
CA LEU A 299 29.04 23.77 3.63
C LEU A 299 28.54 25.23 3.58
N GLY A 300 28.33 25.87 4.74
CA GLY A 300 28.02 27.29 4.85
C GLY A 300 29.11 28.25 4.37
N LYS A 301 30.33 27.76 4.07
CA LYS A 301 31.38 28.54 3.41
C LYS A 301 31.10 28.79 1.92
N LEU A 302 30.24 27.98 1.29
CA LEU A 302 30.02 27.95 -0.16
C LEU A 302 29.08 29.10 -0.60
N SER A 303 29.62 30.31 -0.70
CA SER A 303 28.85 31.52 -1.04
C SER A 303 28.34 31.57 -2.49
N GLU A 304 28.98 30.86 -3.40
CA GLU A 304 28.58 30.73 -4.82
C GLU A 304 27.53 29.62 -5.05
N MET A 305 27.19 28.83 -4.03
CA MET A 305 26.28 27.68 -4.16
C MET A 305 24.87 28.14 -4.56
N LEU A 306 24.36 27.57 -5.66
CA LEU A 306 23.05 27.84 -6.23
C LEU A 306 22.06 26.70 -5.93
N PHE A 307 22.52 25.45 -6.01
CA PHE A 307 21.71 24.25 -5.82
C PHE A 307 22.40 23.31 -4.83
N LEU A 308 21.66 22.94 -3.78
CA LEU A 308 22.04 21.88 -2.85
C LEU A 308 20.89 20.86 -2.77
N SER A 309 21.11 19.64 -3.26
CA SER A 309 20.18 18.52 -3.10
C SER A 309 20.88 17.31 -2.47
N VAL A 310 20.30 16.81 -1.38
CA VAL A 310 20.71 15.55 -0.74
C VAL A 310 19.47 14.77 -0.31
N TYR A 311 18.58 14.42 -1.26
CA TYR A 311 17.42 13.59 -0.94
C TYR A 311 17.81 12.16 -0.57
N GLY A 312 17.16 11.56 0.44
CA GLY A 312 17.41 10.18 0.87
C GLY A 312 16.79 9.13 -0.06
N ARG A 313 17.32 7.90 -0.02
CA ARG A 313 16.73 6.74 -0.73
C ARG A 313 15.61 6.14 0.12
N PHE A 314 14.40 6.00 -0.45
CA PHE A 314 13.20 5.51 0.27
C PHE A 314 13.39 4.20 1.04
N GLU A 315 14.14 3.25 0.47
CA GLU A 315 14.38 1.91 1.04
C GLU A 315 15.55 1.85 2.06
N SER A 316 16.25 2.97 2.29
CA SER A 316 17.39 3.02 3.21
C SER A 316 16.97 2.80 4.66
N GLY A 317 17.81 2.11 5.44
CA GLY A 317 17.61 1.96 6.88
C GLY A 317 17.78 3.29 7.65
N PRO A 318 17.37 3.37 8.92
CA PRO A 318 17.47 4.61 9.72
C PRO A 318 18.92 5.10 9.91
N ASN A 319 19.92 4.22 9.77
CA ASN A 319 21.34 4.56 9.85
C ASN A 319 21.96 4.97 8.49
N GLN A 320 21.15 5.06 7.42
CA GLN A 320 21.56 5.37 6.05
C GLN A 320 20.82 6.62 5.53
N ARG A 321 20.61 7.59 6.42
CA ARG A 321 19.91 8.86 6.18
C ARG A 321 20.63 9.98 6.94
N LEU A 322 20.63 11.20 6.40
CA LEU A 322 21.11 12.37 7.12
C LEU A 322 20.22 12.64 8.34
N SER A 323 20.82 13.12 9.42
CA SER A 323 20.22 13.24 10.74
C SER A 323 20.69 14.50 11.47
N GLY A 324 20.08 14.80 12.60
CA GLY A 324 20.41 15.99 13.37
C GLY A 324 19.78 17.27 12.81
N ALA A 325 20.26 18.42 13.27
CA ALA A 325 19.75 19.73 12.85
C ALA A 325 20.33 20.15 11.49
N VAL A 326 19.57 20.92 10.71
CA VAL A 326 20.16 21.69 9.61
C VAL A 326 21.08 22.77 10.21
N PRO A 327 22.37 22.86 9.83
CA PRO A 327 23.29 23.84 10.38
C PRO A 327 22.85 25.28 10.11
N SER A 328 23.05 26.15 11.09
CA SER A 328 22.72 27.58 10.95
C SER A 328 23.51 28.27 9.84
N GLU A 329 24.71 27.76 9.60
CA GLU A 329 25.71 28.18 8.64
C GLU A 329 25.23 28.05 7.19
N ILE A 330 24.26 27.18 6.90
CA ILE A 330 23.60 27.10 5.58
C ILE A 330 22.96 28.44 5.19
N GLY A 331 22.54 29.27 6.15
CA GLY A 331 22.03 30.63 5.90
C GLY A 331 23.07 31.59 5.28
N ASN A 332 24.37 31.28 5.39
CA ASN A 332 25.44 32.08 4.80
C ASN A 332 25.60 31.86 3.28
N CYS A 333 24.99 30.82 2.71
CA CYS A 333 25.01 30.52 1.27
C CYS A 333 24.11 31.50 0.50
N SER A 334 24.46 32.79 0.47
CA SER A 334 23.60 33.88 -0.01
C SER A 334 23.12 33.74 -1.47
N SER A 335 23.82 32.97 -2.29
CA SER A 335 23.44 32.71 -3.70
C SER A 335 22.43 31.58 -3.88
N LEU A 336 22.08 30.85 -2.81
CA LEU A 336 21.30 29.62 -2.88
C LEU A 336 19.89 29.88 -3.39
N GLN A 337 19.53 29.12 -4.43
CA GLN A 337 18.26 29.20 -5.15
C GLN A 337 17.39 27.97 -4.90
N PHE A 338 18.00 26.81 -4.70
CA PHE A 338 17.30 25.54 -4.53
C PHE A 338 17.91 24.75 -3.36
N LEU A 339 17.04 24.30 -2.44
CA LEU A 339 17.44 23.51 -1.27
C LEU A 339 16.54 22.30 -1.06
N GLU A 340 17.10 21.10 -1.15
CA GLU A 340 16.38 19.84 -1.04
C GLU A 340 17.07 18.85 -0.10
N PHE A 341 16.33 18.37 0.90
CA PHE A 341 16.76 17.38 1.88
C PHE A 341 15.66 16.36 2.20
N ARG A 342 14.69 16.15 1.28
CA ARG A 342 13.60 15.19 1.51
C ARG A 342 14.11 13.76 1.78
N ASP A 343 13.28 12.93 2.40
CA ASP A 343 13.55 11.49 2.66
C ASP A 343 14.69 11.21 3.67
N ASN A 344 15.06 12.18 4.51
CA ASN A 344 16.09 12.05 5.54
C ASN A 344 15.49 11.89 6.96
N SER A 345 16.28 12.17 8.00
CA SER A 345 15.92 12.10 9.43
C SER A 345 16.35 13.36 10.18
N LEU A 346 16.28 14.51 9.50
CA LEU A 346 16.60 15.83 10.06
C LEU A 346 15.54 16.25 11.10
N VAL A 347 15.96 16.92 12.18
CA VAL A 347 15.10 17.18 13.36
C VAL A 347 14.67 18.63 13.58
N SER A 348 15.34 19.61 12.96
CA SER A 348 15.02 21.04 13.11
C SER A 348 15.56 21.89 11.96
N LEU A 349 14.82 22.95 11.61
CA LEU A 349 15.19 23.97 10.62
C LEU A 349 15.60 25.28 11.34
N PRO A 350 16.77 25.88 11.07
CA PRO A 350 17.23 27.10 11.74
C PRO A 350 16.57 28.36 11.16
N SER A 351 16.40 29.40 11.97
CA SER A 351 15.85 30.70 11.54
C SER A 351 16.78 31.47 10.60
N SER A 352 18.07 31.10 10.51
CA SER A 352 19.00 31.64 9.50
C SER A 352 18.63 31.27 8.06
N ILE A 353 17.74 30.29 7.83
CA ILE A 353 17.16 30.00 6.51
C ILE A 353 16.54 31.25 5.86
N ALA A 354 16.06 32.19 6.69
CA ALA A 354 15.49 33.47 6.28
C ALA A 354 16.50 34.48 5.67
N GLN A 355 17.78 34.15 5.66
CA GLN A 355 18.84 34.94 5.01
C GLN A 355 18.96 34.62 3.51
N LEU A 356 18.38 33.50 3.06
CA LEU A 356 18.47 32.99 1.69
C LEU A 356 17.47 33.69 0.77
N SER A 357 17.68 34.98 0.49
CA SER A 357 16.74 35.82 -0.27
C SER A 357 16.52 35.38 -1.73
N ASN A 358 17.42 34.56 -2.28
CA ASN A 358 17.35 34.03 -3.65
C ASN A 358 16.63 32.67 -3.74
N LEU A 359 16.26 32.07 -2.61
CA LEU A 359 15.67 30.74 -2.54
C LEU A 359 14.29 30.71 -3.18
N TRP A 360 14.12 29.93 -4.25
CA TRP A 360 12.84 29.72 -4.92
C TRP A 360 12.19 28.38 -4.59
N ALA A 361 12.94 27.39 -4.08
CA ALA A 361 12.36 26.15 -3.57
C ALA A 361 13.07 25.65 -2.31
N ILE A 362 12.25 25.15 -1.36
CA ILE A 362 12.68 24.51 -0.13
C ILE A 362 11.90 23.20 0.08
N LEU A 363 12.58 22.06 -0.08
CA LEU A 363 11.96 20.73 -0.14
C LEU A 363 12.51 19.82 0.98
N PHE A 364 11.74 19.67 2.06
CA PHE A 364 12.12 18.92 3.27
C PHE A 364 11.12 17.80 3.62
N ALA A 365 10.31 17.35 2.66
CA ALA A 365 9.35 16.27 2.85
C ALA A 365 9.96 15.00 3.47
N ARG A 366 9.19 14.26 4.27
CA ARG A 366 9.57 12.96 4.85
C ARG A 366 10.87 13.05 5.64
N ASN A 367 10.84 13.91 6.68
CA ASN A 367 11.89 14.09 7.67
C ASN A 367 11.31 13.93 9.09
N SER A 368 12.07 14.31 10.12
CA SER A 368 11.63 14.33 11.52
C SER A 368 11.63 15.75 12.09
N LEU A 369 11.38 16.78 11.27
CA LEU A 369 11.47 18.18 11.68
C LEU A 369 10.42 18.50 12.75
N THR A 370 10.86 18.98 13.91
CA THR A 370 10.03 19.28 15.07
C THR A 370 9.92 20.79 15.33
N GLY A 371 9.00 21.18 16.22
CA GLY A 371 8.77 22.58 16.60
C GLY A 371 7.79 23.29 15.66
N PRO A 372 7.63 24.61 15.78
CA PRO A 372 6.81 25.39 14.86
C PRO A 372 7.49 25.60 13.50
N VAL A 373 6.70 25.83 12.46
CA VAL A 373 7.22 26.35 11.19
C VAL A 373 7.84 27.74 11.46
N PRO A 374 9.10 28.02 11.08
CA PRO A 374 9.75 29.29 11.39
C PRO A 374 9.04 30.48 10.71
N ALA A 375 8.57 31.43 11.51
CA ALA A 375 7.91 32.66 11.01
C ALA A 375 8.86 33.50 10.13
N GLU A 376 10.16 33.45 10.40
CA GLU A 376 11.19 34.15 9.62
C GLU A 376 11.26 33.67 8.17
N LEU A 377 10.75 32.46 7.84
CA LEU A 377 10.67 31.96 6.46
C LEU A 377 9.89 32.94 5.56
N GLY A 378 8.92 33.68 6.12
CA GLY A 378 8.18 34.76 5.44
C GLY A 378 9.03 35.90 4.86
N ARG A 379 10.34 35.95 5.16
CA ARG A 379 11.30 36.88 4.54
C ARG A 379 11.84 36.41 3.19
N CYS A 380 11.72 35.12 2.87
CA CYS A 380 12.21 34.54 1.61
C CYS A 380 11.18 34.76 0.48
N THR A 381 10.92 36.02 0.13
CA THR A 381 9.86 36.43 -0.81
C THR A 381 10.01 35.89 -2.24
N SER A 382 11.17 35.31 -2.58
CA SER A 382 11.45 34.63 -3.85
C SER A 382 10.94 33.18 -3.91
N LEU A 383 10.51 32.60 -2.78
CA LEU A 383 9.99 31.24 -2.71
C LEU A 383 8.79 31.05 -3.63
N LYS A 384 8.85 30.00 -4.46
CA LYS A 384 7.79 29.50 -5.34
C LYS A 384 7.23 28.18 -4.83
N TRP A 385 8.07 27.32 -4.25
CA TRP A 385 7.68 25.99 -3.78
C TRP A 385 8.21 25.74 -2.37
N VAL A 386 7.28 25.49 -1.44
CA VAL A 386 7.57 25.06 -0.06
C VAL A 386 6.94 23.69 0.15
N ASP A 387 7.74 22.69 0.48
CA ASP A 387 7.28 21.32 0.79
C ASP A 387 7.86 20.83 2.12
N PHE A 388 6.98 20.71 3.11
CA PHE A 388 7.24 20.17 4.44
C PHE A 388 6.40 18.90 4.73
N THR A 389 5.91 18.19 3.70
CA THR A 389 5.06 16.99 3.84
C THR A 389 5.67 15.98 4.82
N THR A 390 4.89 15.29 5.65
CA THR A 390 5.38 14.17 6.48
C THR A 390 6.56 14.60 7.37
N ASN A 391 6.28 15.46 8.33
CA ASN A 391 7.22 15.92 9.34
C ASN A 391 6.51 15.91 10.71
N LEU A 392 7.16 16.48 11.73
CA LEU A 392 6.66 16.58 13.10
C LEU A 392 6.40 18.06 13.49
N PHE A 393 6.08 18.93 12.51
CA PHE A 393 5.82 20.34 12.79
C PHE A 393 4.56 20.51 13.64
N THR A 394 4.59 21.50 14.54
CA THR A 394 3.57 21.77 15.57
C THR A 394 3.18 23.25 15.58
N GLY A 395 2.22 23.65 16.42
CA GLY A 395 1.77 25.06 16.47
C GLY A 395 0.96 25.45 15.24
N GLY A 396 0.72 26.75 15.04
CA GLY A 396 -0.06 27.26 13.90
C GLY A 396 0.78 27.61 12.68
N ILE A 397 0.10 27.74 11.54
CA ILE A 397 0.68 28.33 10.33
C ILE A 397 1.01 29.81 10.63
N PRO A 398 2.28 30.27 10.53
CA PRO A 398 2.64 31.64 10.83
C PRO A 398 2.00 32.64 9.85
N VAL A 399 1.50 33.77 10.36
CA VAL A 399 0.92 34.85 9.54
C VAL A 399 1.93 35.44 8.57
N GLU A 400 3.21 35.41 8.94
CA GLU A 400 4.35 35.90 8.14
C GLU A 400 4.51 35.15 6.82
N LEU A 401 3.99 33.91 6.70
CA LEU A 401 4.01 33.18 5.43
C LEU A 401 3.14 33.85 4.34
N GLY A 402 2.19 34.70 4.72
CA GLY A 402 1.44 35.54 3.78
C GLY A 402 2.29 36.56 3.01
N ASN A 403 3.53 36.83 3.46
CA ASN A 403 4.48 37.69 2.73
C ASN A 403 5.17 36.99 1.56
N LEU A 404 4.99 35.68 1.36
CA LEU A 404 5.67 34.89 0.34
C LEU A 404 5.07 35.07 -1.07
N SER A 405 5.04 36.31 -1.56
CA SER A 405 4.29 36.73 -2.76
C SER A 405 4.57 35.95 -4.06
N ALA A 406 5.69 35.24 -4.15
CA ALA A 406 6.04 34.43 -5.31
C ALA A 406 5.57 32.96 -5.22
N VAL A 407 4.96 32.53 -4.11
CA VAL A 407 4.60 31.11 -3.89
C VAL A 407 3.50 30.66 -4.84
N GLU A 408 3.80 29.55 -5.52
CA GLU A 408 2.96 28.82 -6.46
C GLU A 408 2.46 27.50 -5.84
N LYS A 409 3.29 26.87 -4.98
CA LYS A 409 3.01 25.60 -4.30
C LYS A 409 3.34 25.65 -2.81
N LEU A 410 2.38 25.25 -1.96
CA LEU A 410 2.56 25.11 -0.52
C LEU A 410 1.97 23.78 -0.04
N GLU A 411 2.84 22.93 0.53
CA GLU A 411 2.54 21.56 0.90
C GLU A 411 3.01 21.28 2.34
N PHE A 412 2.08 21.28 3.30
CA PHE A 412 2.34 21.01 4.73
C PHE A 412 1.60 19.75 5.24
N SER A 413 1.14 18.86 4.35
CA SER A 413 0.35 17.69 4.75
C SER A 413 1.13 16.72 5.65
N HIS A 414 0.43 15.93 6.47
CA HIS A 414 1.00 14.96 7.40
C HIS A 414 1.98 15.61 8.41
N ASN A 415 1.45 16.51 9.23
CA ASN A 415 2.14 17.17 10.34
C ASN A 415 1.21 17.27 11.56
N PHE A 416 1.61 17.99 12.61
CA PHE A 416 0.79 18.29 13.79
C PHE A 416 0.47 19.80 13.89
N LEU A 417 0.28 20.47 12.74
CA LEU A 417 -0.12 21.88 12.72
C LEU A 417 -1.52 22.04 13.30
N SER A 418 -1.79 23.16 13.96
CA SER A 418 -2.95 23.35 14.84
C SER A 418 -3.43 24.80 14.87
N GLY A 419 -4.64 25.05 15.38
CA GLY A 419 -5.23 26.39 15.37
C GLY A 419 -5.84 26.76 14.02
N GLU A 420 -6.16 28.03 13.82
CA GLU A 420 -6.94 28.50 12.66
C GLU A 420 -6.07 28.80 11.43
N LEU A 421 -6.68 28.79 10.24
CA LEU A 421 -6.04 29.25 9.01
C LEU A 421 -5.88 30.79 9.07
N PRO A 422 -4.64 31.34 9.05
CA PRO A 422 -4.46 32.78 9.04
C PRO A 422 -4.95 33.36 7.71
N LYS A 423 -5.74 34.44 7.76
CA LYS A 423 -6.28 35.09 6.55
C LYS A 423 -5.17 35.57 5.60
N GLU A 424 -4.00 35.90 6.17
CA GLU A 424 -2.80 36.33 5.47
C GLU A 424 -2.28 35.26 4.48
N LEU A 425 -2.56 33.97 4.72
CA LEU A 425 -2.22 32.87 3.80
C LEU A 425 -2.93 33.02 2.45
N PHE A 426 -4.10 33.66 2.41
CA PHE A 426 -4.88 33.85 1.20
C PHE A 426 -4.52 35.15 0.44
N GLU A 427 -3.52 35.90 0.89
CA GLU A 427 -2.89 36.97 0.10
C GLU A 427 -1.88 36.42 -0.94
N LEU A 428 -1.59 35.12 -0.90
CA LEU A 428 -0.66 34.42 -1.81
C LEU A 428 -1.27 34.18 -3.20
N THR A 429 -1.63 35.24 -3.93
CA THR A 429 -2.44 35.16 -5.17
C THR A 429 -1.82 34.36 -6.33
N ASN A 430 -0.54 33.97 -6.25
CA ASN A 430 0.12 33.10 -7.22
C ASN A 430 -0.06 31.59 -6.91
N LEU A 431 -0.62 31.25 -5.75
CA LEU A 431 -0.77 29.89 -5.26
C LEU A 431 -1.80 29.12 -6.12
N TRP A 432 -1.33 28.08 -6.81
CA TRP A 432 -2.18 27.16 -7.55
C TRP A 432 -2.35 25.81 -6.84
N TYR A 433 -1.48 25.49 -5.89
CA TYR A 433 -1.45 24.22 -5.17
C TYR A 433 -1.31 24.43 -3.66
N LEU A 434 -2.36 24.14 -2.89
CA LEU A 434 -2.39 24.22 -1.43
C LEU A 434 -2.80 22.88 -0.82
N GLN A 435 -1.93 22.26 -0.05
CA GLN A 435 -2.19 20.97 0.60
C GLN A 435 -1.82 21.03 2.10
N LEU A 436 -2.80 20.72 2.94
CA LEU A 436 -2.78 20.81 4.40
C LEU A 436 -3.36 19.54 5.05
N LEU A 437 -3.47 18.45 4.28
CA LEU A 437 -4.09 17.17 4.64
C LEU A 437 -3.46 16.57 5.91
N ASN A 438 -4.25 15.99 6.80
CA ASN A 438 -3.79 15.25 7.98
C ASN A 438 -2.90 16.12 8.89
N ASN A 439 -3.58 17.02 9.60
CA ASN A 439 -3.05 17.92 10.61
C ASN A 439 -4.07 18.02 11.77
N SER A 440 -3.99 19.05 12.61
CA SER A 440 -4.96 19.38 13.66
C SER A 440 -5.47 20.82 13.54
N LEU A 441 -5.53 21.34 12.31
CA LEU A 441 -6.05 22.68 12.00
C LEU A 441 -7.54 22.76 12.31
N SER A 442 -8.03 23.92 12.72
CA SER A 442 -9.36 24.12 13.29
C SER A 442 -10.02 25.41 12.82
N GLY A 443 -11.29 25.62 13.20
CA GLY A 443 -12.04 26.84 12.86
C GLY A 443 -12.53 26.86 11.40
N PRO A 444 -13.18 27.96 10.96
CA PRO A 444 -13.74 28.08 9.62
C PRO A 444 -12.70 28.47 8.57
N ILE A 445 -13.01 28.17 7.30
CA ILE A 445 -12.23 28.66 6.15
C ILE A 445 -12.54 30.16 5.97
N PRO A 446 -11.54 31.06 6.02
CA PRO A 446 -11.77 32.49 5.84
C PRO A 446 -12.31 32.82 4.43
N PRO A 447 -13.26 33.78 4.30
CA PRO A 447 -13.74 34.30 3.01
C PRO A 447 -12.61 34.80 2.07
N ASP A 448 -11.46 35.20 2.63
CA ASP A 448 -10.28 35.61 1.87
C ASP A 448 -9.79 34.53 0.87
N ILE A 449 -10.19 33.26 1.01
CA ILE A 449 -9.94 32.19 0.03
C ILE A 449 -10.22 32.61 -1.42
N GLY A 450 -11.28 33.40 -1.67
CA GLY A 450 -11.65 33.87 -3.02
C GLY A 450 -10.65 34.81 -3.70
N LYS A 451 -9.57 35.21 -3.00
CA LYS A 451 -8.42 35.91 -3.61
C LYS A 451 -7.50 34.98 -4.40
N LEU A 452 -7.46 33.69 -4.08
CA LEU A 452 -6.55 32.70 -4.69
C LEU A 452 -7.04 32.22 -6.07
N LYS A 453 -7.20 33.15 -7.01
CA LYS A 453 -7.86 32.88 -8.30
C LYS A 453 -7.17 31.84 -9.20
N LEU A 454 -5.88 31.56 -8.95
CA LEU A 454 -5.12 30.53 -9.65
C LEU A 454 -5.18 29.15 -8.96
N LEU A 455 -5.88 29.01 -7.83
CA LEU A 455 -5.93 27.79 -7.04
C LEU A 455 -6.66 26.66 -7.81
N GLN A 456 -5.89 25.66 -8.23
CA GLN A 456 -6.35 24.46 -8.93
C GLN A 456 -6.61 23.31 -7.96
N ASN A 457 -5.75 23.14 -6.95
CA ASN A 457 -5.80 22.02 -6.02
C ASN A 457 -5.80 22.51 -4.58
N PHE A 458 -6.90 22.27 -3.85
CA PHE A 458 -7.00 22.54 -2.42
C PHE A 458 -7.41 21.29 -1.64
N ASN A 459 -6.57 20.86 -0.72
CA ASN A 459 -6.83 19.72 0.16
C ASN A 459 -6.54 20.07 1.62
N ILE A 460 -7.54 19.91 2.47
CA ILE A 460 -7.47 20.13 3.91
C ILE A 460 -8.15 19.00 4.70
N GLY A 461 -8.27 17.81 4.08
CA GLY A 461 -8.87 16.66 4.75
C GLY A 461 -8.12 16.21 6.01
N PHE A 462 -8.75 15.39 6.85
CA PHE A 462 -8.23 14.95 8.16
C PHE A 462 -7.75 16.14 9.02
N ASN A 463 -8.67 17.01 9.40
CA ASN A 463 -8.46 18.15 10.29
C ASN A 463 -9.71 18.37 11.16
N HIS A 464 -9.79 19.50 11.86
CA HIS A 464 -10.94 19.98 12.65
C HIS A 464 -11.56 21.26 12.04
N ILE A 465 -11.50 21.43 10.71
CA ILE A 465 -12.11 22.57 10.02
C ILE A 465 -13.63 22.51 10.20
N SER A 466 -14.23 23.62 10.63
CA SER A 466 -15.60 23.67 11.14
C SER A 466 -16.45 24.77 10.49
N GLY A 467 -17.77 24.59 10.51
CA GLY A 467 -18.72 25.53 9.91
C GLY A 467 -18.87 25.35 8.38
N PRO A 468 -19.61 26.25 7.70
CA PRO A 468 -19.91 26.12 6.28
C PRO A 468 -18.75 26.55 5.38
N LEU A 469 -18.78 26.11 4.11
CA LEU A 469 -17.91 26.66 3.08
C LEU A 469 -18.29 28.13 2.79
N PRO A 470 -17.33 29.07 2.70
CA PRO A 470 -17.61 30.46 2.35
C PRO A 470 -18.11 30.60 0.91
N GLU A 471 -19.00 31.56 0.65
CA GLU A 471 -19.52 31.87 -0.69
C GLU A 471 -18.42 32.23 -1.70
N GLU A 472 -17.32 32.79 -1.20
CA GLU A 472 -16.12 33.18 -1.93
C GLU A 472 -15.37 31.99 -2.57
N ILE A 473 -15.67 30.74 -2.18
CA ILE A 473 -15.15 29.55 -2.88
C ILE A 473 -15.50 29.56 -4.37
N GLY A 474 -16.65 30.13 -4.74
CA GLY A 474 -17.11 30.28 -6.13
C GLY A 474 -16.41 31.36 -6.95
N GLU A 475 -15.40 32.05 -6.39
CA GLU A 475 -14.52 32.96 -7.12
C GLU A 475 -13.23 32.26 -7.60
N LEU A 476 -13.02 30.99 -7.24
CA LEU A 476 -11.90 30.15 -7.65
C LEU A 476 -12.18 29.53 -9.04
N SER A 477 -11.97 30.30 -10.11
CA SER A 477 -12.28 29.87 -11.49
C SER A 477 -11.44 28.69 -11.99
N GLU A 478 -10.18 28.60 -11.55
CA GLU A 478 -9.24 27.55 -11.97
C GLU A 478 -9.34 26.26 -11.13
N LEU A 479 -10.23 26.18 -10.14
CA LEU A 479 -10.29 25.07 -9.20
C LEU A 479 -10.69 23.75 -9.88
N GLU A 480 -9.76 22.80 -9.92
CA GLU A 480 -9.96 21.45 -10.46
C GLU A 480 -10.26 20.40 -9.38
N SER A 481 -9.72 20.58 -8.16
CA SER A 481 -9.85 19.63 -7.06
C SER A 481 -10.02 20.31 -5.71
N LEU A 482 -11.13 19.98 -5.04
CA LEU A 482 -11.47 20.47 -3.70
C LEU A 482 -11.75 19.28 -2.77
N SER A 483 -10.90 19.11 -1.75
CA SER A 483 -10.96 17.98 -0.82
C SER A 483 -10.92 18.46 0.64
N MET A 484 -12.00 18.23 1.38
CA MET A 484 -12.16 18.63 2.78
C MET A 484 -12.69 17.48 3.66
N TYR A 485 -12.51 16.24 3.20
CA TYR A 485 -13.01 15.04 3.88
C TYR A 485 -12.43 14.81 5.28
N VAL A 486 -13.20 14.20 6.18
CA VAL A 486 -12.80 14.00 7.60
C VAL A 486 -12.49 15.35 8.27
N ASN A 487 -13.54 16.15 8.44
CA ASN A 487 -13.53 17.45 9.13
C ASN A 487 -14.86 17.64 9.89
N GLU A 488 -15.11 18.86 10.37
CA GLU A 488 -16.30 19.27 11.12
C GLU A 488 -17.19 20.24 10.30
N ILE A 489 -17.16 20.14 8.97
CA ILE A 489 -17.87 21.06 8.06
C ILE A 489 -19.38 20.86 8.14
N THR A 490 -20.12 21.97 8.12
CA THR A 490 -21.59 22.00 8.20
C THR A 490 -22.22 22.53 6.92
N ASP A 491 -23.55 22.44 6.83
CA ASP A 491 -24.35 23.21 5.89
C ASP A 491 -24.38 24.72 6.26
N PRO A 492 -24.79 25.62 5.34
CA PRO A 492 -25.10 25.38 3.93
C PRO A 492 -23.85 25.21 3.05
N ILE A 493 -23.98 24.42 1.97
CA ILE A 493 -23.03 24.44 0.85
C ILE A 493 -23.40 25.62 -0.06
N PRO A 494 -22.47 26.55 -0.36
CA PRO A 494 -22.79 27.82 -1.01
C PRO A 494 -23.21 27.64 -2.48
N LEU A 495 -24.26 28.36 -2.89
CA LEU A 495 -24.77 28.28 -4.28
C LEU A 495 -23.74 28.71 -5.33
N ARG A 496 -22.77 29.53 -4.94
CA ARG A 496 -21.68 29.96 -5.82
C ARG A 496 -20.66 28.87 -6.14
N LEU A 497 -20.63 27.74 -5.43
CA LEU A 497 -19.73 26.62 -5.73
C LEU A 497 -19.86 26.18 -7.20
N GLY A 498 -21.08 26.18 -7.74
CA GLY A 498 -21.38 25.91 -9.15
C GLY A 498 -20.66 26.78 -10.19
N ARG A 499 -20.03 27.89 -9.79
CA ARG A 499 -19.17 28.72 -10.66
C ARG A 499 -17.80 28.12 -10.93
N CYS A 500 -17.33 27.18 -10.12
CA CYS A 500 -16.07 26.46 -10.32
C CYS A 500 -16.22 25.41 -11.44
N SER A 501 -16.49 25.85 -12.68
CA SER A 501 -16.81 24.96 -13.80
C SER A 501 -15.68 24.00 -14.19
N ASN A 502 -14.44 24.27 -13.77
CA ASN A 502 -13.29 23.40 -13.98
C ASN A 502 -13.18 22.26 -12.94
N LEU A 503 -14.01 22.26 -11.90
CA LEU A 503 -13.94 21.32 -10.80
C LEU A 503 -14.27 19.90 -11.27
N ARG A 504 -13.31 18.99 -11.13
CA ARG A 504 -13.41 17.56 -11.45
C ARG A 504 -13.62 16.70 -10.20
N VAL A 505 -13.07 17.11 -9.07
CA VAL A 505 -13.13 16.37 -7.80
C VAL A 505 -13.68 17.26 -6.70
N LEU A 506 -14.82 16.87 -6.13
CA LEU A 506 -15.39 17.47 -4.92
C LEU A 506 -15.52 16.37 -3.86
N ASN A 507 -14.70 16.46 -2.81
CA ASN A 507 -14.74 15.52 -1.69
C ASN A 507 -15.06 16.23 -0.37
N LEU A 508 -16.29 16.02 0.09
CA LEU A 508 -16.84 16.50 1.36
C LEU A 508 -17.23 15.34 2.29
N GLY A 509 -16.79 14.11 2.01
CA GLY A 509 -17.13 12.91 2.78
C GLY A 509 -16.66 12.97 4.24
N THR A 510 -17.33 12.28 5.15
CA THR A 510 -17.02 12.29 6.60
C THR A 510 -17.00 13.71 7.19
N ASN A 511 -18.16 14.36 7.23
CA ASN A 511 -18.38 15.70 7.78
C ASN A 511 -19.75 15.78 8.50
N PHE A 512 -20.19 16.97 8.91
CA PHE A 512 -21.47 17.22 9.56
C PHE A 512 -22.52 17.88 8.63
N ILE A 513 -22.40 17.74 7.31
CA ILE A 513 -23.33 18.34 6.34
C ILE A 513 -24.70 17.67 6.47
N ALA A 514 -25.74 18.47 6.73
CA ALA A 514 -27.11 18.03 6.92
C ALA A 514 -28.05 18.55 5.80
N GLY A 515 -29.33 18.17 5.88
CA GLY A 515 -30.34 18.52 4.88
C GLY A 515 -30.27 17.64 3.63
N THR A 516 -30.86 18.09 2.53
CA THR A 516 -30.86 17.36 1.25
C THR A 516 -29.55 17.50 0.48
N ILE A 517 -29.28 16.58 -0.45
CA ILE A 517 -28.19 16.74 -1.43
C ILE A 517 -28.34 18.12 -2.11
N PRO A 518 -27.30 18.99 -2.08
CA PRO A 518 -27.45 20.40 -2.45
C PRO A 518 -27.34 20.62 -3.98
N VAL A 519 -28.26 20.02 -4.74
CA VAL A 519 -28.23 20.00 -6.22
C VAL A 519 -28.12 21.40 -6.83
N GLN A 520 -28.74 22.41 -6.23
CA GLN A 520 -28.66 23.79 -6.71
C GLN A 520 -27.27 24.44 -6.51
N ALA A 521 -26.49 23.98 -5.53
CA ALA A 521 -25.09 24.43 -5.34
C ALA A 521 -24.10 23.68 -6.25
N LEU A 522 -24.49 22.51 -6.75
CA LEU A 522 -23.73 21.69 -7.69
C LEU A 522 -24.04 22.04 -9.16
N ASP A 523 -25.04 22.89 -9.41
CA ASP A 523 -25.43 23.34 -10.76
C ASP A 523 -24.33 24.19 -11.41
N GLY A 524 -23.84 23.76 -12.58
CA GLY A 524 -22.71 24.39 -13.28
C GLY A 524 -21.38 23.63 -13.16
N LEU A 525 -21.26 22.66 -12.25
CA LEU A 525 -20.11 21.75 -12.13
C LEU A 525 -20.11 20.65 -13.22
N VAL A 526 -20.27 21.05 -14.50
CA VAL A 526 -20.51 20.14 -15.63
C VAL A 526 -19.33 19.19 -15.92
N ASN A 527 -18.12 19.53 -15.47
CA ASN A 527 -16.91 18.72 -15.60
C ASN A 527 -16.64 17.82 -14.38
N LEU A 528 -17.53 17.77 -13.37
CA LEU A 528 -17.32 16.98 -12.16
C LEU A 528 -17.29 15.49 -12.48
N GLU A 529 -16.13 14.85 -12.24
CA GLU A 529 -15.89 13.42 -12.44
C GLU A 529 -16.12 12.63 -11.14
N VAL A 530 -15.84 13.24 -9.98
CA VAL A 530 -15.84 12.57 -8.67
C VAL A 530 -16.60 13.43 -7.65
N LEU A 531 -17.68 12.86 -7.10
CA LEU A 531 -18.46 13.47 -6.01
C LEU A 531 -18.49 12.52 -4.80
N HIS A 532 -17.90 12.97 -3.69
CA HIS A 532 -18.00 12.31 -2.39
C HIS A 532 -18.77 13.20 -1.41
N MET A 533 -19.90 12.70 -0.94
CA MET A 533 -20.68 13.25 0.18
C MET A 533 -21.09 12.14 1.15
N ASP A 534 -20.32 11.05 1.19
CA ASP A 534 -20.54 9.92 2.10
C ASP A 534 -20.34 10.31 3.57
N THR A 535 -20.82 9.48 4.48
CA THR A 535 -20.54 9.59 5.93
C THR A 535 -20.89 10.98 6.49
N ASN A 536 -22.04 11.51 6.09
CA ASN A 536 -22.55 12.83 6.49
C ASN A 536 -23.94 12.67 7.17
N GLN A 537 -24.69 13.76 7.28
CA GLN A 537 -26.04 13.76 7.86
C GLN A 537 -27.15 13.98 6.82
N LEU A 538 -26.86 13.77 5.53
CA LEU A 538 -27.78 14.05 4.43
C LEU A 538 -29.04 13.19 4.50
N GLU A 539 -30.19 13.80 4.25
CA GLU A 539 -31.53 13.19 4.31
C GLU A 539 -32.37 13.54 3.08
N GLY A 540 -33.57 12.99 2.98
CA GLY A 540 -34.44 13.17 1.82
C GLY A 540 -33.99 12.34 0.60
N GLU A 541 -34.56 12.64 -0.56
CA GLU A 541 -34.44 11.82 -1.76
C GLU A 541 -33.24 12.20 -2.63
N ILE A 542 -32.72 11.23 -3.40
CA ILE A 542 -31.77 11.51 -4.48
C ILE A 542 -32.57 12.12 -5.64
N SER A 543 -32.45 13.43 -5.83
CA SER A 543 -33.19 14.17 -6.86
C SER A 543 -32.93 13.65 -8.28
N GLU A 544 -33.98 13.56 -9.09
CA GLU A 544 -33.88 13.24 -10.52
C GLU A 544 -32.98 14.20 -11.29
N GLU A 545 -32.83 15.45 -10.83
CA GLU A 545 -32.02 16.48 -11.48
C GLU A 545 -30.51 16.19 -11.43
N LEU A 546 -30.03 15.43 -10.43
CA LEU A 546 -28.61 15.24 -10.15
C LEU A 546 -27.82 14.77 -11.38
N ALA A 547 -28.35 13.81 -12.12
CA ALA A 547 -27.73 13.25 -13.32
C ALA A 547 -27.63 14.27 -14.48
N PHE A 548 -28.59 15.19 -14.58
CA PHE A 548 -28.60 16.24 -15.60
C PHE A 548 -27.66 17.40 -15.24
N LYS A 549 -27.47 17.67 -13.95
CA LYS A 549 -26.55 18.70 -13.45
C LYS A 549 -25.08 18.28 -13.54
N LEU A 550 -24.78 17.00 -13.33
CA LEU A 550 -23.42 16.45 -13.25
C LEU A 550 -23.18 15.33 -14.28
N PRO A 551 -23.31 15.61 -15.59
CA PRO A 551 -23.30 14.59 -16.65
C PRO A 551 -21.95 13.88 -16.83
N SER A 552 -20.86 14.45 -16.32
CA SER A 552 -19.50 13.90 -16.43
C SER A 552 -19.15 12.91 -15.32
N LEU A 553 -20.04 12.64 -14.36
CA LEU A 553 -19.73 11.81 -13.19
C LEU A 553 -19.25 10.40 -13.56
N ARG A 554 -18.22 9.98 -12.82
CA ARG A 554 -17.55 8.69 -12.89
C ARG A 554 -17.64 7.97 -11.55
N VAL A 555 -17.51 8.73 -10.46
CA VAL A 555 -17.56 8.22 -9.08
C VAL A 555 -18.62 8.99 -8.30
N LEU A 556 -19.60 8.28 -7.74
CA LEU A 556 -20.66 8.84 -6.89
C LEU A 556 -20.73 8.09 -5.55
N PHE A 557 -20.23 8.74 -4.50
CA PHE A 557 -20.20 8.23 -3.14
C PHE A 557 -21.19 8.99 -2.25
N LEU A 558 -22.30 8.34 -1.87
CA LEU A 558 -23.35 8.87 -0.99
C LEU A 558 -23.64 7.96 0.23
N PHE A 559 -22.80 6.94 0.43
CA PHE A 559 -22.99 5.93 1.46
C PHE A 559 -22.94 6.48 2.90
N SER A 560 -23.47 5.74 3.88
CA SER A 560 -23.48 6.14 5.30
C SER A 560 -24.12 7.51 5.57
N ASN A 561 -25.30 7.74 4.99
CA ASN A 561 -26.13 8.93 5.22
C ASN A 561 -27.53 8.51 5.74
N LYS A 562 -28.52 9.41 5.69
CA LYS A 562 -29.92 9.17 6.07
C LYS A 562 -30.86 9.30 4.85
N LEU A 563 -30.35 9.13 3.63
CA LEU A 563 -31.11 9.31 2.39
C LEU A 563 -32.27 8.31 2.29
N THR A 564 -33.40 8.76 1.74
CA THR A 564 -34.68 8.04 1.67
C THR A 564 -35.23 7.98 0.24
N GLY A 565 -36.31 7.22 0.02
CA GLY A 565 -36.98 7.13 -1.27
C GLY A 565 -36.24 6.26 -2.27
N SER A 566 -36.72 6.25 -3.52
CA SER A 566 -36.16 5.40 -4.58
C SER A 566 -34.95 6.01 -5.29
N ILE A 567 -34.08 5.15 -5.81
CA ILE A 567 -33.07 5.55 -6.81
C ILE A 567 -33.79 6.08 -8.07
N PRO A 568 -33.57 7.34 -8.49
CA PRO A 568 -34.22 7.87 -9.69
C PRO A 568 -33.69 7.22 -10.97
N SER A 569 -34.56 6.95 -11.94
CA SER A 569 -34.19 6.33 -13.21
C SER A 569 -33.26 7.19 -14.06
N SER A 570 -33.26 8.52 -13.86
CA SER A 570 -32.37 9.47 -14.52
C SER A 570 -30.88 9.23 -14.25
N LEU A 571 -30.52 8.60 -13.12
CA LEU A 571 -29.13 8.23 -12.84
C LEU A 571 -28.54 7.29 -13.89
N GLY A 572 -29.35 6.47 -14.57
CA GLY A 572 -28.92 5.65 -15.70
C GLY A 572 -28.34 6.46 -16.89
N GLY A 573 -28.61 7.77 -16.95
CA GLY A 573 -28.00 8.69 -17.92
C GLY A 573 -26.51 8.97 -17.68
N LEU A 574 -25.95 8.63 -16.51
CA LEU A 574 -24.53 8.78 -16.20
C LEU A 574 -23.70 7.64 -16.83
N THR A 575 -23.61 7.61 -18.17
CA THR A 575 -22.95 6.51 -18.91
C THR A 575 -21.43 6.39 -18.64
N ASN A 576 -20.82 7.43 -18.06
CA ASN A 576 -19.41 7.44 -17.67
C ASN A 576 -19.15 6.87 -16.27
N LEU A 577 -20.20 6.51 -15.52
CA LEU A 577 -20.10 6.02 -14.14
C LEU A 577 -19.33 4.70 -14.08
N THR A 578 -18.25 4.69 -13.28
CA THR A 578 -17.45 3.52 -12.94
C THR A 578 -17.79 3.01 -11.54
N ASP A 579 -18.18 3.88 -10.62
CA ASP A 579 -18.29 3.55 -9.20
C ASP A 579 -19.53 4.19 -8.56
N LEU A 580 -20.47 3.34 -8.11
CA LEU A 580 -21.70 3.75 -7.41
C LEU A 580 -21.76 3.14 -6.01
N TYR A 581 -21.74 4.01 -4.98
CA TYR A 581 -21.73 3.61 -3.57
C TYR A 581 -22.85 4.32 -2.80
N LEU A 582 -23.95 3.61 -2.54
CA LEU A 582 -25.15 4.08 -1.85
C LEU A 582 -25.44 3.32 -0.55
N GLN A 583 -24.55 2.42 -0.11
CA GLN A 583 -24.75 1.54 1.03
C GLN A 583 -24.96 2.29 2.37
N ASN A 584 -25.56 1.64 3.37
CA ASN A 584 -25.85 2.24 4.68
C ASN A 584 -26.69 3.53 4.58
N ASN A 585 -27.86 3.45 3.94
CA ASN A 585 -28.85 4.53 3.87
C ASN A 585 -30.24 3.99 4.24
N ARG A 586 -31.31 4.72 3.90
CA ARG A 586 -32.72 4.31 4.05
C ARG A 586 -33.44 4.33 2.70
N LEU A 587 -32.70 4.03 1.62
CA LEU A 587 -33.23 4.02 0.26
C LEU A 587 -34.12 2.79 0.06
N GLU A 588 -35.17 2.94 -0.76
CA GLU A 588 -36.19 1.93 -1.01
C GLU A 588 -36.55 1.82 -2.50
N GLY A 589 -37.66 1.16 -2.85
CA GLY A 589 -38.06 0.92 -4.22
C GLY A 589 -37.26 -0.20 -4.90
N THR A 590 -37.09 -0.13 -6.22
CA THR A 590 -36.42 -1.17 -7.04
C THR A 590 -35.18 -0.60 -7.73
N ILE A 591 -34.28 -1.46 -8.21
CA ILE A 591 -33.21 -1.04 -9.12
C ILE A 591 -33.84 -0.64 -10.47
N PRO A 592 -33.61 0.57 -11.01
CA PRO A 592 -34.18 0.98 -12.30
C PRO A 592 -33.62 0.19 -13.48
N GLU A 593 -34.45 -0.17 -14.47
CA GLU A 593 -33.96 -0.84 -15.68
C GLU A 593 -32.96 0.01 -16.48
N SER A 594 -33.01 1.34 -16.38
CA SER A 594 -32.07 2.27 -17.02
C SER A 594 -30.61 2.07 -16.61
N PHE A 595 -30.34 1.33 -15.52
CA PHE A 595 -28.99 0.96 -15.11
C PHE A 595 -28.31 -0.02 -16.10
N SER A 596 -29.04 -0.57 -17.09
CA SER A 596 -28.44 -1.26 -18.23
C SER A 596 -27.55 -0.37 -19.12
N GLU A 597 -27.66 0.96 -19.02
CA GLU A 597 -26.81 1.91 -19.78
C GLU A 597 -25.44 2.16 -19.12
N PHE A 598 -25.18 1.64 -17.92
CA PHE A 598 -23.88 1.75 -17.26
C PHE A 598 -22.83 0.80 -17.87
N ARG A 599 -22.20 1.23 -18.97
CA ARG A 599 -21.24 0.42 -19.75
C ARG A 599 -19.81 0.38 -19.19
N ASN A 600 -19.50 1.29 -18.26
CA ASN A 600 -18.16 1.45 -17.68
C ASN A 600 -18.11 1.06 -16.19
N LEU A 601 -19.21 0.52 -15.64
CA LEU A 601 -19.34 0.26 -14.22
C LEU A 601 -18.38 -0.85 -13.77
N ILE A 602 -17.57 -0.52 -12.77
CA ILE A 602 -16.60 -1.39 -12.08
C ILE A 602 -17.18 -1.85 -10.75
N THR A 603 -17.87 -0.94 -10.04
CA THR A 603 -18.34 -1.17 -8.68
C THR A 603 -19.79 -0.72 -8.46
N PHE A 604 -20.58 -1.59 -7.85
CA PHE A 604 -21.99 -1.32 -7.48
C PHE A 604 -22.28 -1.79 -6.04
N HIS A 605 -22.37 -0.84 -5.10
CA HIS A 605 -22.73 -1.11 -3.69
C HIS A 605 -24.05 -0.42 -3.30
N LEU A 606 -25.08 -1.22 -3.01
CA LEU A 606 -26.38 -0.80 -2.46
C LEU A 606 -26.67 -1.40 -1.06
N ALA A 607 -25.69 -2.08 -0.45
CA ALA A 607 -25.89 -2.87 0.77
C ALA A 607 -26.50 -2.08 1.94
N ASN A 608 -27.19 -2.78 2.86
CA ASN A 608 -27.78 -2.20 4.06
C ASN A 608 -28.69 -0.98 3.76
N ASN A 609 -29.78 -1.26 3.06
CA ASN A 609 -30.85 -0.34 2.67
C ASN A 609 -32.21 -1.09 2.77
N SER A 610 -33.27 -0.55 2.16
CA SER A 610 -34.61 -1.15 2.12
C SER A 610 -35.08 -1.40 0.67
N PHE A 611 -34.17 -1.64 -0.26
CA PHE A 611 -34.49 -1.97 -1.65
C PHE A 611 -35.25 -3.30 -1.78
N SER A 612 -36.10 -3.39 -2.79
CA SER A 612 -37.07 -4.48 -2.97
C SER A 612 -37.23 -4.86 -4.45
N GLY A 613 -38.08 -5.87 -4.72
CA GLY A 613 -38.38 -6.34 -6.07
C GLY A 613 -37.27 -7.23 -6.64
N ILE A 614 -37.31 -7.45 -7.95
CA ILE A 614 -36.38 -8.34 -8.65
C ILE A 614 -35.11 -7.62 -9.14
N ILE A 615 -34.00 -8.34 -9.21
CA ILE A 615 -32.75 -7.85 -9.83
C ILE A 615 -32.97 -7.82 -11.36
N PRO A 616 -32.85 -6.65 -12.04
CA PRO A 616 -33.10 -6.56 -13.48
C PRO A 616 -32.16 -7.44 -14.30
N ALA A 617 -32.71 -8.24 -15.21
CA ALA A 617 -31.91 -9.08 -16.11
C ALA A 617 -31.15 -8.28 -17.18
N SER A 618 -31.63 -7.07 -17.50
CA SER A 618 -31.08 -6.16 -18.52
C SER A 618 -29.69 -5.60 -18.16
N MET A 619 -29.39 -5.36 -16.88
CA MET A 619 -28.07 -4.91 -16.39
C MET A 619 -26.92 -5.80 -16.88
N TRP A 620 -27.16 -7.10 -17.01
CA TRP A 620 -26.15 -8.11 -17.32
C TRP A 620 -25.98 -8.34 -18.82
N GLN A 621 -26.87 -7.79 -19.66
CA GLN A 621 -26.97 -8.15 -21.08
C GLN A 621 -26.10 -7.31 -22.02
N TYR A 622 -25.78 -6.06 -21.66
CA TYR A 622 -25.23 -5.08 -22.63
C TYR A 622 -24.04 -4.20 -22.17
N GLY A 623 -23.52 -4.34 -20.94
CA GLY A 623 -22.47 -3.42 -20.45
C GLY A 623 -21.57 -3.91 -19.29
N CYS A 624 -21.73 -5.15 -18.85
CA CYS A 624 -21.18 -5.63 -17.57
C CYS A 624 -19.77 -6.26 -17.67
N SER A 625 -19.05 -6.06 -18.78
CA SER A 625 -17.67 -6.54 -18.95
C SER A 625 -16.65 -5.82 -18.06
N SER A 626 -16.95 -4.62 -17.58
CA SER A 626 -16.09 -3.86 -16.65
C SER A 626 -16.36 -4.17 -15.17
N LEU A 627 -17.50 -4.82 -14.85
CA LEU A 627 -17.97 -4.96 -13.48
C LEU A 627 -17.13 -5.98 -12.71
N LEU A 628 -16.59 -5.56 -11.57
CA LEU A 628 -15.76 -6.38 -10.67
C LEU A 628 -16.48 -6.70 -9.36
N VAL A 629 -17.29 -5.76 -8.86
CA VAL A 629 -17.96 -5.88 -7.56
C VAL A 629 -19.45 -5.56 -7.69
N PHE A 630 -20.29 -6.53 -7.31
CA PHE A 630 -21.73 -6.36 -7.16
C PHE A 630 -22.17 -6.72 -5.74
N ASP A 631 -22.73 -5.75 -5.03
CA ASP A 631 -23.07 -5.85 -3.62
C ASP A 631 -24.42 -5.18 -3.31
N ILE A 632 -25.39 -6.01 -2.94
CA ILE A 632 -26.76 -5.64 -2.55
C ILE A 632 -27.15 -6.27 -1.21
N GLU A 633 -26.16 -6.68 -0.40
CA GLU A 633 -26.38 -7.41 0.86
C GLU A 633 -27.26 -6.64 1.85
N SER A 634 -28.07 -7.32 2.66
CA SER A 634 -28.96 -6.69 3.66
C SER A 634 -29.97 -5.72 3.04
N ASN A 635 -30.90 -6.29 2.26
CA ASN A 635 -32.01 -5.59 1.60
C ASN A 635 -33.27 -6.51 1.57
N HIS A 636 -34.27 -6.19 0.76
CA HIS A 636 -35.50 -6.95 0.57
C HIS A 636 -35.68 -7.43 -0.89
N PHE A 637 -34.59 -7.66 -1.63
CA PHE A 637 -34.66 -8.18 -3.00
C PHE A 637 -35.24 -9.60 -3.03
N GLU A 638 -36.05 -9.88 -4.05
CA GLU A 638 -36.79 -11.13 -4.24
C GLU A 638 -36.61 -11.71 -5.66
N GLY A 639 -37.36 -12.76 -5.96
CA GLY A 639 -37.26 -13.47 -7.25
C GLY A 639 -36.02 -14.37 -7.31
N LYS A 640 -35.43 -14.53 -8.50
CA LYS A 640 -34.26 -15.38 -8.73
C LYS A 640 -33.05 -14.54 -9.11
N LEU A 641 -31.85 -15.02 -8.78
CA LEU A 641 -30.62 -14.50 -9.37
C LEU A 641 -30.67 -14.67 -10.91
N PRO A 642 -30.46 -13.60 -11.71
CA PRO A 642 -30.49 -13.69 -13.16
C PRO A 642 -29.41 -14.63 -13.69
N SER A 643 -29.76 -15.58 -14.56
CA SER A 643 -28.77 -16.45 -15.20
C SER A 643 -27.80 -15.69 -16.10
N SER A 644 -28.22 -14.54 -16.64
CA SER A 644 -27.37 -13.63 -17.43
C SER A 644 -26.20 -13.05 -16.64
N PHE A 645 -26.20 -13.14 -15.31
CA PHE A 645 -25.07 -12.80 -14.46
C PHE A 645 -23.76 -13.49 -14.91
N SER A 646 -23.84 -14.75 -15.40
CA SER A 646 -22.64 -15.49 -15.85
C SER A 646 -21.96 -14.92 -17.09
N GLU A 647 -22.57 -13.96 -17.80
CA GLU A 647 -21.93 -13.32 -18.95
C GLU A 647 -20.87 -12.28 -18.54
N CYS A 648 -20.86 -11.82 -17.28
CA CYS A 648 -19.88 -10.88 -16.75
C CYS A 648 -18.63 -11.62 -16.22
N SER A 649 -17.83 -12.16 -17.13
CA SER A 649 -16.66 -13.02 -16.80
C SER A 649 -15.61 -12.39 -15.87
N ASN A 650 -15.58 -11.06 -15.76
CA ASN A 650 -14.63 -10.31 -14.94
C ASN A 650 -15.09 -10.09 -13.49
N LEU A 651 -16.32 -10.50 -13.12
CA LEU A 651 -16.84 -10.32 -11.77
C LEU A 651 -16.00 -11.09 -10.74
N GLN A 652 -15.51 -10.34 -9.74
CA GLN A 652 -14.64 -10.83 -8.67
C GLN A 652 -15.40 -10.99 -7.35
N VAL A 653 -16.40 -10.15 -7.07
CA VAL A 653 -17.18 -10.20 -5.82
C VAL A 653 -18.67 -10.12 -6.08
N ILE A 654 -19.38 -11.03 -5.42
CA ILE A 654 -20.82 -11.14 -5.38
C ILE A 654 -21.24 -11.14 -3.93
N ARG A 655 -22.02 -10.15 -3.52
CA ARG A 655 -22.70 -10.12 -2.22
C ARG A 655 -24.18 -9.83 -2.43
N VAL A 656 -24.97 -10.87 -2.17
CA VAL A 656 -26.43 -10.80 -2.27
C VAL A 656 -27.07 -11.37 -1.00
N GLY A 657 -26.28 -11.46 0.08
CA GLY A 657 -26.71 -12.03 1.35
C GLY A 657 -27.81 -11.23 2.03
N ASN A 658 -28.48 -11.82 3.01
CA ASN A 658 -29.52 -11.17 3.83
C ASN A 658 -30.60 -10.48 2.98
N ASN A 659 -31.29 -11.27 2.17
CA ASN A 659 -32.33 -10.85 1.24
C ASN A 659 -33.45 -11.91 1.17
N SER A 660 -34.43 -11.75 0.29
CA SER A 660 -35.53 -12.69 0.06
C SER A 660 -35.39 -13.50 -1.24
N LEU A 661 -34.17 -13.67 -1.75
CA LEU A 661 -33.89 -14.33 -3.03
C LEU A 661 -34.23 -15.83 -2.98
N THR A 662 -34.69 -16.37 -4.10
CA THR A 662 -35.15 -17.75 -4.29
C THR A 662 -34.56 -18.38 -5.54
N GLY A 663 -34.87 -19.65 -5.80
CA GLY A 663 -34.48 -20.37 -7.01
C GLY A 663 -33.36 -21.37 -6.75
N ASP A 664 -32.88 -21.97 -7.85
CA ASP A 664 -31.83 -22.97 -7.87
C ASP A 664 -30.59 -22.38 -8.54
N LEU A 665 -29.42 -22.51 -7.91
CA LEU A 665 -28.15 -22.00 -8.45
C LEU A 665 -27.70 -22.74 -9.73
N GLY A 666 -28.28 -23.89 -10.04
CA GLY A 666 -28.04 -24.65 -11.27
C GLY A 666 -28.37 -23.92 -12.58
N SER A 667 -29.10 -22.79 -12.54
CA SER A 667 -29.28 -21.93 -13.72
C SER A 667 -28.12 -20.96 -14.00
N ILE A 668 -27.12 -20.88 -13.12
CA ILE A 668 -25.96 -19.97 -13.27
C ILE A 668 -24.74 -20.77 -13.75
N ASP A 669 -24.16 -20.36 -14.88
CA ASP A 669 -22.96 -21.00 -15.41
C ASP A 669 -21.68 -20.41 -14.77
N PHE A 670 -21.37 -20.87 -13.56
CA PHE A 670 -20.12 -20.53 -12.87
C PHE A 670 -18.84 -20.90 -13.64
N SER A 671 -18.90 -21.68 -14.73
CA SER A 671 -17.71 -21.95 -15.55
C SER A 671 -17.19 -20.73 -16.31
N LYS A 672 -18.04 -19.70 -16.49
CA LYS A 672 -17.67 -18.39 -17.05
C LYS A 672 -17.09 -17.42 -16.02
N LEU A 673 -17.33 -17.64 -14.73
CA LEU A 673 -16.95 -16.75 -13.63
C LEU A 673 -15.60 -17.15 -13.02
N THR A 674 -14.56 -17.24 -13.84
CA THR A 674 -13.23 -17.70 -13.43
C THR A 674 -12.45 -16.66 -12.60
N ALA A 675 -12.79 -15.38 -12.75
CA ALA A 675 -12.26 -14.26 -11.96
C ALA A 675 -12.85 -14.17 -10.53
N LEU A 676 -13.90 -14.96 -10.22
CA LEU A 676 -14.65 -14.84 -8.98
C LEU A 676 -13.79 -15.20 -7.75
N THR A 677 -13.58 -14.22 -6.86
CA THR A 677 -12.81 -14.34 -5.61
C THR A 677 -13.71 -14.48 -4.37
N SER A 678 -14.93 -13.96 -4.42
CA SER A 678 -15.89 -13.97 -3.30
C SER A 678 -17.32 -14.19 -3.78
N LEU A 679 -17.99 -15.19 -3.20
CA LEU A 679 -19.42 -15.44 -3.40
C LEU A 679 -20.12 -15.53 -2.03
N SER A 680 -20.94 -14.53 -1.71
CA SER A 680 -21.85 -14.56 -0.56
C SER A 680 -23.31 -14.45 -1.02
N ILE A 681 -24.08 -15.49 -0.71
CA ILE A 681 -25.54 -15.61 -0.96
C ILE A 681 -26.27 -15.97 0.34
N SER A 682 -25.64 -15.78 1.51
CA SER A 682 -26.16 -16.26 2.79
C SER A 682 -27.45 -15.56 3.22
N LEU A 683 -28.20 -16.10 4.19
CA LEU A 683 -29.45 -15.49 4.68
C LEU A 683 -30.46 -15.21 3.55
N ASN A 684 -30.85 -16.25 2.81
CA ASN A 684 -31.79 -16.18 1.69
C ASN A 684 -32.72 -17.40 1.66
N ASN A 685 -33.57 -17.52 0.62
CA ASN A 685 -34.48 -18.63 0.38
C ASN A 685 -34.06 -19.50 -0.84
N ILE A 686 -32.76 -19.55 -1.16
CA ILE A 686 -32.22 -20.36 -2.26
C ILE A 686 -32.38 -21.84 -1.94
N PHE A 687 -32.82 -22.63 -2.92
CA PHE A 687 -33.05 -24.08 -2.81
C PHE A 687 -32.30 -24.85 -3.90
N GLY A 688 -32.49 -26.17 -3.97
CA GLY A 688 -31.80 -27.02 -4.94
C GLY A 688 -30.46 -27.51 -4.41
N GLY A 689 -29.50 -27.76 -5.31
CA GLY A 689 -28.17 -28.27 -4.97
C GLY A 689 -27.04 -27.31 -5.33
N ILE A 690 -25.85 -27.51 -4.76
CA ILE A 690 -24.66 -26.74 -5.13
C ILE A 690 -24.19 -27.16 -6.54
N PRO A 691 -24.11 -26.24 -7.53
CA PRO A 691 -23.91 -26.60 -8.92
C PRO A 691 -22.49 -27.09 -9.24
N LEU A 692 -22.39 -28.06 -10.16
CA LEU A 692 -21.12 -28.67 -10.58
C LEU A 692 -20.15 -27.70 -11.28
N SER A 693 -20.66 -26.56 -11.77
CA SER A 693 -19.89 -25.52 -12.45
C SER A 693 -18.98 -24.71 -11.51
N LEU A 694 -19.28 -24.65 -10.20
CA LEU A 694 -18.48 -23.88 -9.22
C LEU A 694 -17.01 -24.32 -9.13
N LYS A 695 -16.69 -25.59 -9.44
CA LYS A 695 -15.31 -26.10 -9.45
C LYS A 695 -14.35 -25.32 -10.37
N TYR A 696 -14.88 -24.58 -11.34
CA TYR A 696 -14.10 -23.78 -12.30
C TYR A 696 -13.74 -22.38 -11.76
N CYS A 697 -14.35 -21.92 -10.67
CA CYS A 697 -14.00 -20.67 -9.98
C CYS A 697 -12.68 -20.83 -9.20
N SER A 698 -11.57 -21.05 -9.92
CA SER A 698 -10.26 -21.34 -9.32
C SER A 698 -9.68 -20.18 -8.49
N SER A 699 -10.15 -18.95 -8.72
CA SER A 699 -9.79 -17.74 -7.97
C SER A 699 -10.53 -17.60 -6.63
N LEU A 700 -11.52 -18.45 -6.34
CA LEU A 700 -12.42 -18.28 -5.21
C LEU A 700 -11.69 -18.44 -3.87
N THR A 701 -11.83 -17.43 -3.01
CA THR A 701 -11.25 -17.36 -1.65
C THR A 701 -12.31 -17.46 -0.57
N LEU A 702 -13.53 -16.98 -0.84
CA LEU A 702 -14.66 -16.97 0.09
C LEU A 702 -15.90 -17.52 -0.61
N LEU A 703 -16.49 -18.58 -0.04
CA LEU A 703 -17.78 -19.13 -0.43
C LEU A 703 -18.69 -19.21 0.80
N ASP A 704 -19.70 -18.34 0.86
CA ASP A 704 -20.74 -18.33 1.89
C ASP A 704 -22.12 -18.54 1.26
N LEU A 705 -22.68 -19.72 1.49
CA LEU A 705 -24.05 -20.12 1.10
C LEU A 705 -24.89 -20.47 2.35
N SER A 706 -24.47 -20.01 3.54
CA SER A 706 -25.15 -20.34 4.80
C SER A 706 -26.57 -19.78 4.89
N ARG A 707 -27.38 -20.29 5.83
CA ARG A 707 -28.74 -19.79 6.13
C ARG A 707 -29.63 -19.73 4.88
N ASN A 708 -29.77 -20.87 4.21
CA ASN A 708 -30.54 -21.06 2.99
C ASN A 708 -31.34 -22.39 3.06
N LYS A 709 -31.94 -22.82 1.94
CA LYS A 709 -32.69 -24.08 1.80
C LYS A 709 -32.00 -25.04 0.84
N LEU A 710 -30.67 -24.97 0.74
CA LEU A 710 -29.88 -25.87 -0.11
C LEU A 710 -29.99 -27.29 0.42
N SER A 711 -30.14 -28.25 -0.48
CA SER A 711 -30.46 -29.65 -0.18
C SER A 711 -29.61 -30.59 -1.04
N ALA A 712 -29.98 -31.87 -1.07
CA ALA A 712 -29.22 -32.94 -1.73
C ALA A 712 -27.82 -33.13 -1.12
N ARG A 713 -26.92 -33.81 -1.86
CA ARG A 713 -25.55 -34.08 -1.45
C ARG A 713 -24.60 -33.04 -2.02
N LEU A 714 -23.49 -32.78 -1.33
CA LEU A 714 -22.41 -31.98 -1.86
C LEU A 714 -21.87 -32.57 -3.18
N PRO A 715 -21.53 -31.72 -4.17
CA PRO A 715 -21.02 -32.17 -5.46
C PRO A 715 -19.68 -32.89 -5.33
N HIS A 716 -19.42 -33.82 -6.24
CA HIS A 716 -18.14 -34.50 -6.36
C HIS A 716 -17.19 -33.65 -7.20
N PHE A 717 -16.36 -32.86 -6.54
CA PHE A 717 -15.24 -32.14 -7.14
C PHE A 717 -13.93 -32.96 -7.05
N PRO A 718 -12.97 -32.75 -7.97
CA PRO A 718 -11.62 -33.28 -7.80
C PRO A 718 -10.93 -32.62 -6.60
N ASP A 719 -9.95 -33.31 -5.99
CA ASP A 719 -9.18 -32.81 -4.84
C ASP A 719 -8.38 -31.53 -5.13
N SER A 720 -8.22 -31.15 -6.40
CA SER A 720 -7.57 -29.92 -6.86
C SER A 720 -8.53 -28.75 -7.13
N ALA A 721 -9.83 -28.90 -6.87
CA ALA A 721 -10.81 -27.82 -7.05
C ALA A 721 -10.65 -26.72 -6.00
N LEU A 722 -11.03 -25.49 -6.37
CA LEU A 722 -11.03 -24.30 -5.48
C LEU A 722 -9.71 -24.10 -4.70
N PRO A 723 -8.53 -24.12 -5.36
CA PRO A 723 -7.21 -24.15 -4.70
C PRO A 723 -6.86 -22.89 -3.90
N ASN A 724 -7.67 -21.83 -4.01
CA ASN A 724 -7.48 -20.57 -3.30
C ASN A 724 -8.46 -20.37 -2.11
N LEU A 725 -9.36 -21.33 -1.86
CA LEU A 725 -10.44 -21.18 -0.89
C LEU A 725 -9.90 -21.12 0.54
N GLN A 726 -10.30 -20.08 1.26
CA GLN A 726 -9.92 -19.79 2.65
C GLN A 726 -11.13 -19.84 3.58
N VAL A 727 -12.33 -19.47 3.12
CA VAL A 727 -13.59 -19.57 3.86
C VAL A 727 -14.59 -20.41 3.07
N LEU A 728 -15.12 -21.46 3.71
CA LEU A 728 -16.26 -22.24 3.23
C LEU A 728 -17.32 -22.27 4.33
N SER A 729 -18.44 -21.56 4.11
CA SER A 729 -19.61 -21.58 4.99
C SER A 729 -20.84 -22.08 4.23
N LEU A 730 -21.40 -23.19 4.70
CA LEU A 730 -22.62 -23.83 4.17
C LEU A 730 -23.64 -24.09 5.29
N SER A 731 -23.46 -23.46 6.45
CA SER A 731 -24.25 -23.76 7.65
C SER A 731 -25.72 -23.40 7.53
N GLN A 732 -26.58 -23.98 8.38
CA GLN A 732 -28.02 -23.72 8.40
C GLN A 732 -28.66 -23.94 7.01
N ASN A 733 -28.56 -25.19 6.53
CA ASN A 733 -29.12 -25.66 5.26
C ASN A 733 -29.68 -27.09 5.45
N GLU A 734 -30.17 -27.71 4.37
CA GLU A 734 -30.70 -29.08 4.35
C GLU A 734 -29.77 -30.10 3.65
N LEU A 735 -28.46 -29.82 3.59
CA LEU A 735 -27.46 -30.66 2.91
C LEU A 735 -27.28 -32.01 3.61
N ARG A 736 -27.08 -33.08 2.83
CA ARG A 736 -27.09 -34.47 3.33
C ARG A 736 -25.93 -35.32 2.83
N GLY A 737 -25.71 -36.45 3.51
CA GLY A 737 -24.71 -37.46 3.11
C GLY A 737 -23.32 -37.20 3.70
N PRO A 738 -22.27 -37.90 3.23
CA PRO A 738 -20.91 -37.71 3.73
C PRO A 738 -20.26 -36.43 3.21
N ILE A 739 -19.42 -35.82 4.04
CA ILE A 739 -18.57 -34.68 3.68
C ILE A 739 -17.50 -35.18 2.67
N PRO A 740 -17.46 -34.70 1.41
CA PRO A 740 -16.58 -35.25 0.39
C PRO A 740 -15.07 -35.04 0.66
N PRO A 741 -14.18 -35.92 0.13
CA PRO A 741 -12.73 -35.80 0.29
C PRO A 741 -12.14 -34.44 -0.07
N TRP A 742 -12.64 -33.79 -1.13
CA TRP A 742 -12.05 -32.55 -1.66
C TRP A 742 -12.04 -31.39 -0.67
N ILE A 743 -12.97 -31.33 0.30
CA ILE A 743 -12.99 -30.28 1.34
C ILE A 743 -11.75 -30.38 2.23
N TRP A 744 -11.34 -31.60 2.58
CA TRP A 744 -10.17 -31.87 3.42
C TRP A 744 -8.84 -31.65 2.68
N SER A 745 -8.89 -31.57 1.35
CA SER A 745 -7.75 -31.27 0.47
C SER A 745 -7.50 -29.76 0.26
N LEU A 746 -8.34 -28.87 0.82
CA LEU A 746 -8.24 -27.42 0.65
C LEU A 746 -7.11 -26.81 1.49
N GLN A 747 -5.90 -26.78 0.92
CA GLN A 747 -4.67 -26.35 1.62
C GLN A 747 -4.71 -24.92 2.20
N LYS A 748 -5.43 -24.00 1.55
CA LYS A 748 -5.56 -22.60 1.99
C LYS A 748 -6.75 -22.36 2.95
N LEU A 749 -7.54 -23.39 3.26
CA LEU A 749 -8.74 -23.25 4.08
C LEU A 749 -8.37 -22.84 5.51
N GLN A 750 -9.09 -21.86 6.03
CA GLN A 750 -8.95 -21.33 7.40
C GLN A 750 -10.26 -21.44 8.17
N VAL A 751 -11.41 -21.28 7.49
CA VAL A 751 -12.73 -21.45 8.11
C VAL A 751 -13.55 -22.48 7.34
N LEU A 752 -14.02 -23.49 8.07
CA LEU A 752 -14.97 -24.48 7.60
C LEU A 752 -16.20 -24.47 8.53
N ASP A 753 -17.32 -23.96 8.06
CA ASP A 753 -18.60 -24.02 8.77
C ASP A 753 -19.63 -24.81 7.96
N LEU A 754 -19.91 -26.04 8.42
CA LEU A 754 -20.91 -26.95 7.88
C LEU A 754 -22.04 -27.20 8.89
N SER A 755 -22.15 -26.36 9.92
CA SER A 755 -23.06 -26.57 11.05
C SER A 755 -24.55 -26.56 10.65
N GLN A 756 -25.41 -27.15 11.47
CA GLN A 756 -26.88 -27.13 11.29
C GLN A 756 -27.29 -27.62 9.88
N ASN A 757 -26.95 -28.88 9.61
CA ASN A 757 -27.23 -29.60 8.36
C ASN A 757 -27.56 -31.07 8.68
N PHE A 758 -27.68 -31.94 7.66
CA PHE A 758 -27.87 -33.39 7.82
C PHE A 758 -26.66 -34.19 7.30
N PHE A 759 -25.44 -33.68 7.47
CA PHE A 759 -24.22 -34.44 7.13
C PHE A 759 -24.08 -35.68 8.00
N SER A 760 -23.55 -36.76 7.42
CA SER A 760 -23.56 -38.11 8.01
C SER A 760 -22.26 -38.86 7.73
N GLY A 761 -21.97 -39.93 8.46
CA GLY A 761 -20.71 -40.67 8.33
C GLY A 761 -19.63 -40.12 9.27
N THR A 762 -18.37 -40.42 9.01
CA THR A 762 -17.24 -40.13 9.92
C THR A 762 -16.39 -38.95 9.45
N ILE A 763 -15.68 -38.31 10.37
CA ILE A 763 -14.62 -37.34 10.05
C ILE A 763 -13.37 -38.13 9.58
N PRO A 764 -12.80 -37.87 8.39
CA PRO A 764 -11.72 -38.68 7.84
C PRO A 764 -10.34 -38.22 8.35
N GLY A 765 -9.81 -38.89 9.39
CA GLY A 765 -8.51 -38.59 9.98
C GLY A 765 -7.34 -38.60 8.98
N ASP A 766 -7.34 -39.55 8.04
CA ASP A 766 -6.31 -39.69 7.00
C ASP A 766 -6.21 -38.48 6.04
N LYS A 767 -7.28 -37.67 5.97
CA LYS A 767 -7.35 -36.49 5.09
C LYS A 767 -7.11 -35.16 5.78
N LEU A 768 -7.09 -35.08 7.12
CA LEU A 768 -6.84 -33.83 7.84
C LEU A 768 -5.48 -33.20 7.50
N SER A 769 -4.52 -34.02 7.07
CA SER A 769 -3.20 -33.58 6.58
C SER A 769 -3.25 -32.65 5.36
N GLY A 770 -4.35 -32.62 4.60
CA GLY A 770 -4.54 -31.70 3.48
C GLY A 770 -4.85 -30.25 3.90
N LEU A 771 -5.29 -30.02 5.13
CA LEU A 771 -5.66 -28.70 5.67
C LEU A 771 -4.43 -27.90 6.16
N LEU A 772 -3.48 -27.63 5.26
CA LEU A 772 -2.15 -27.07 5.60
C LEU A 772 -2.20 -25.76 6.41
N SER A 773 -3.14 -24.85 6.11
CA SER A 773 -3.23 -23.56 6.83
C SER A 773 -3.64 -23.69 8.30
N PHE A 774 -4.30 -24.80 8.68
CA PHE A 774 -4.60 -25.12 10.07
C PHE A 774 -3.40 -25.72 10.83
N GLN A 775 -2.31 -26.09 10.14
CA GLN A 775 -1.11 -26.69 10.74
C GLN A 775 -0.04 -25.64 11.14
N LEU A 776 -0.32 -24.34 10.93
CA LEU A 776 0.62 -23.25 11.19
C LEU A 776 0.25 -22.49 12.48
N PRO A 777 1.14 -22.37 13.49
CA PRO A 777 0.85 -21.67 14.76
C PRO A 777 0.61 -20.15 14.65
N SER A 778 0.71 -19.58 13.46
CA SER A 778 0.48 -18.16 13.18
C SER A 778 -0.08 -18.04 11.78
N ALA A 779 -1.01 -17.11 11.56
CA ALA A 779 -1.54 -16.73 10.26
C ALA A 779 -0.50 -15.94 9.41
N ALA A 780 0.76 -16.40 9.44
CA ALA A 780 1.87 -15.85 8.67
C ALA A 780 1.81 -16.37 7.24
N GLY A 781 0.81 -15.93 6.48
CA GLY A 781 0.86 -16.00 5.02
C GLY A 781 2.07 -15.20 4.53
N ASN A 782 2.84 -15.78 3.60
CA ASN A 782 4.04 -15.14 3.04
C ASN A 782 3.73 -13.71 2.57
N SER A 783 4.37 -12.73 3.21
CA SER A 783 4.23 -11.31 2.91
C SER A 783 4.99 -10.94 1.63
N SER A 784 4.42 -11.31 0.47
CA SER A 784 4.92 -10.88 -0.84
C SER A 784 3.82 -10.81 -1.91
N VAL A 785 2.58 -10.50 -1.54
CA VAL A 785 1.67 -9.81 -2.46
C VAL A 785 1.84 -8.33 -2.15
N ALA A 786 2.44 -7.60 -3.10
CA ALA A 786 2.63 -6.17 -2.97
C ALA A 786 1.27 -5.49 -2.78
N SER A 787 1.15 -4.65 -1.77
CA SER A 787 0.07 -3.67 -1.65
C SER A 787 0.30 -2.56 -2.68
N ASN A 788 0.19 -2.90 -3.96
CA ASN A 788 0.04 -1.93 -5.04
C ASN A 788 -1.39 -1.39 -4.93
N SER A 789 -1.55 -0.38 -4.09
CA SER A 789 -2.79 0.32 -3.82
C SER A 789 -3.17 1.24 -4.99
N SER A 790 -3.55 0.62 -6.12
CA SER A 790 -4.22 1.29 -7.23
C SER A 790 -5.64 0.74 -7.37
N SER A 791 -6.62 1.51 -6.86
CA SER A 791 -8.04 1.44 -7.21
C SER A 791 -8.81 0.16 -6.85
N THR A 792 -9.93 0.30 -6.12
CA THR A 792 -10.78 -0.79 -5.59
C THR A 792 -10.09 -1.75 -4.62
N SER A 793 -10.01 -1.35 -3.33
CA SER A 793 -9.75 -2.32 -2.26
C SER A 793 -10.97 -3.23 -2.09
N ILE A 794 -10.87 -4.44 -2.63
CA ILE A 794 -11.93 -5.46 -2.52
C ILE A 794 -11.98 -5.98 -1.08
N PHE A 795 -12.72 -5.28 -0.22
CA PHE A 795 -12.96 -5.71 1.16
C PHE A 795 -13.74 -7.03 1.15
N LEU A 796 -13.19 -8.09 1.75
CA LEU A 796 -13.86 -9.36 1.98
C LEU A 796 -14.45 -9.39 3.40
N GLN A 797 -15.73 -9.75 3.51
CA GLN A 797 -16.47 -9.84 4.77
C GLN A 797 -17.28 -11.14 4.82
N PHE A 798 -17.35 -11.78 5.99
CA PHE A 798 -18.26 -12.89 6.30
C PHE A 798 -18.65 -12.89 7.78
N LEU A 799 -19.74 -13.59 8.13
CA LEU A 799 -20.17 -13.81 9.51
C LEU A 799 -19.66 -15.17 10.02
N LEU A 800 -19.18 -15.22 11.27
CA LEU A 800 -18.77 -16.45 11.94
C LEU A 800 -19.21 -16.43 13.40
N THR A 801 -19.77 -17.55 13.89
CA THR A 801 -20.09 -17.70 15.32
C THR A 801 -18.86 -18.18 16.09
N VAL A 802 -18.34 -17.32 16.97
CA VAL A 802 -17.19 -17.63 17.85
C VAL A 802 -17.53 -17.27 19.30
N LYS A 803 -17.19 -18.15 20.24
CA LYS A 803 -17.49 -18.01 21.69
C LYS A 803 -18.97 -17.73 21.97
N GLY A 804 -19.86 -18.33 21.16
CA GLY A 804 -21.31 -18.12 21.23
C GLY A 804 -21.82 -16.78 20.70
N GLN A 805 -20.98 -16.00 20.01
CA GLN A 805 -21.33 -14.71 19.41
C GLN A 805 -21.09 -14.73 17.90
N GLU A 806 -22.07 -14.31 17.12
CA GLU A 806 -21.87 -14.01 15.70
C GLU A 806 -21.02 -12.74 15.57
N ARG A 807 -19.91 -12.84 14.83
CA ARG A 807 -18.99 -11.73 14.55
C ARG A 807 -18.79 -11.58 13.05
N SER A 808 -18.78 -10.34 12.59
CA SER A 808 -18.33 -10.00 11.24
C SER A 808 -16.80 -9.97 11.20
N TYR A 809 -16.23 -10.69 10.25
CA TYR A 809 -14.79 -10.75 10.00
C TYR A 809 -14.49 -10.11 8.65
N THR A 810 -13.73 -9.01 8.68
CA THR A 810 -13.19 -8.35 7.49
C THR A 810 -11.74 -8.79 7.25
N TYR A 811 -11.38 -9.05 5.99
CA TYR A 811 -10.04 -9.44 5.53
C TYR A 811 -9.61 -10.85 5.98
N VAL A 812 -9.82 -11.84 5.11
CA VAL A 812 -9.69 -13.27 5.42
C VAL A 812 -8.31 -13.65 5.97
N LEU A 813 -7.22 -13.07 5.45
CA LEU A 813 -5.85 -13.32 5.91
C LEU A 813 -5.59 -12.98 7.38
N GLN A 814 -6.49 -12.28 8.06
CA GLN A 814 -6.42 -11.95 9.49
C GLN A 814 -7.61 -12.49 10.31
N ALA A 815 -8.52 -13.27 9.71
CA ALA A 815 -9.80 -13.60 10.33
C ALA A 815 -9.66 -14.54 11.55
N THR A 816 -9.51 -15.85 11.32
CA THR A 816 -9.21 -16.88 12.33
C THR A 816 -9.12 -18.26 11.66
N THR A 817 -8.63 -19.27 12.37
CA THR A 817 -8.81 -20.69 12.05
C THR A 817 -10.02 -21.27 12.81
N ALA A 818 -11.00 -21.84 12.11
CA ALA A 818 -12.21 -22.39 12.71
C ALA A 818 -12.76 -23.62 11.95
N ILE A 819 -13.22 -24.62 12.71
CA ILE A 819 -13.97 -25.77 12.20
C ILE A 819 -15.25 -25.91 13.02
N ASP A 820 -16.40 -25.68 12.39
CA ASP A 820 -17.72 -25.93 12.95
C ASP A 820 -18.47 -26.97 12.12
N LEU A 821 -18.70 -28.14 12.71
CA LEU A 821 -19.47 -29.25 12.15
C LEU A 821 -20.70 -29.56 13.02
N SER A 822 -21.09 -28.64 13.90
CA SER A 822 -22.12 -28.89 14.91
C SER A 822 -23.51 -29.09 14.34
N SER A 823 -24.42 -29.68 15.12
CA SER A 823 -25.82 -29.89 14.74
C SER A 823 -25.94 -30.64 13.41
N ASN A 824 -25.35 -31.84 13.36
CA ASN A 824 -25.32 -32.73 12.19
C ASN A 824 -25.58 -34.19 12.64
N ASN A 825 -25.51 -35.14 11.71
CA ASN A 825 -25.65 -36.59 11.96
C ASN A 825 -24.29 -37.31 11.81
N LEU A 826 -23.17 -36.67 12.18
CA LEU A 826 -21.85 -37.29 12.12
C LEU A 826 -21.69 -38.36 13.21
N THR A 827 -21.01 -39.45 12.86
CA THR A 827 -20.88 -40.68 13.67
C THR A 827 -19.41 -41.09 13.81
N GLY A 828 -19.12 -42.07 14.67
CA GLY A 828 -17.78 -42.62 14.86
C GLY A 828 -17.01 -41.90 15.96
N PHE A 829 -15.69 -41.80 15.82
CA PHE A 829 -14.80 -41.16 16.78
C PHE A 829 -14.33 -39.79 16.28
N VAL A 830 -13.94 -38.91 17.19
CA VAL A 830 -13.04 -37.79 16.83
C VAL A 830 -11.70 -38.42 16.41
N PRO A 831 -11.11 -38.07 15.26
CA PRO A 831 -9.83 -38.63 14.83
C PRO A 831 -8.69 -38.37 15.83
N LEU A 832 -7.67 -39.23 15.82
CA LEU A 832 -6.43 -39.00 16.57
C LEU A 832 -5.58 -37.93 15.86
N GLU A 833 -5.59 -37.97 14.53
CA GLU A 833 -4.90 -37.08 13.59
C GLU A 833 -5.40 -35.63 13.60
N LEU A 834 -6.31 -35.28 14.51
CA LEU A 834 -6.75 -33.90 14.72
C LEU A 834 -5.67 -33.07 15.43
N ASP A 835 -4.75 -33.74 16.14
CA ASP A 835 -3.60 -33.17 16.83
C ASP A 835 -2.62 -32.41 15.91
N ILE A 836 -2.60 -32.71 14.60
CA ILE A 836 -1.75 -32.04 13.61
C ILE A 836 -2.20 -30.59 13.32
N LEU A 837 -3.46 -30.24 13.61
CA LEU A 837 -4.05 -28.92 13.30
C LEU A 837 -3.68 -27.86 14.34
N ILE A 838 -2.39 -27.77 14.70
CA ILE A 838 -1.85 -26.96 15.81
C ILE A 838 -2.14 -25.45 15.75
N GLY A 839 -2.56 -24.94 14.58
CA GLY A 839 -3.00 -23.57 14.37
C GLY A 839 -4.49 -23.33 14.61
N LEU A 840 -5.30 -24.36 14.89
CA LEU A 840 -6.76 -24.28 15.09
C LEU A 840 -7.12 -23.50 16.37
N ARG A 841 -7.99 -22.49 16.24
CA ARG A 841 -8.47 -21.66 17.36
C ARG A 841 -9.88 -22.02 17.82
N TYR A 842 -10.77 -22.44 16.91
CA TYR A 842 -12.17 -22.72 17.22
C TYR A 842 -12.57 -24.10 16.70
N LEU A 843 -13.00 -24.99 17.60
CA LEU A 843 -13.54 -26.30 17.24
C LEU A 843 -14.93 -26.50 17.86
N ASN A 844 -15.92 -26.75 17.02
CA ASN A 844 -17.28 -27.07 17.43
C ASN A 844 -17.78 -28.32 16.71
N LEU A 845 -17.95 -29.41 17.45
CA LEU A 845 -18.49 -30.70 16.99
C LEU A 845 -19.79 -31.05 17.72
N SER A 846 -20.42 -30.08 18.39
CA SER A 846 -21.58 -30.30 19.25
C SER A 846 -22.81 -30.82 18.50
N SER A 847 -23.78 -31.42 19.21
CA SER A 847 -25.03 -31.92 18.66
C SER A 847 -24.83 -32.85 17.46
N ASN A 848 -24.07 -33.92 17.67
CA ASN A 848 -23.78 -34.98 16.69
C ASN A 848 -23.97 -36.37 17.34
N GLN A 849 -23.54 -37.45 16.67
CA GLN A 849 -23.58 -38.83 17.16
C GLN A 849 -22.16 -39.40 17.34
N LEU A 850 -21.20 -38.55 17.75
CA LEU A 850 -19.82 -38.95 18.01
C LEU A 850 -19.73 -39.76 19.30
N THR A 851 -18.81 -40.73 19.33
CA THR A 851 -18.67 -41.76 20.38
C THR A 851 -17.21 -41.90 20.81
N GLY A 852 -16.98 -42.61 21.92
CA GLY A 852 -15.64 -42.88 22.45
C GLY A 852 -15.05 -41.73 23.28
N PRO A 853 -13.78 -41.84 23.68
CA PRO A 853 -13.10 -40.83 24.49
C PRO A 853 -12.70 -39.60 23.67
N ILE A 854 -12.39 -38.52 24.39
CA ILE A 854 -11.69 -37.36 23.80
C ILE A 854 -10.28 -37.80 23.42
N THR A 855 -9.92 -37.70 22.13
CA THR A 855 -8.59 -38.01 21.61
C THR A 855 -7.55 -36.99 22.08
N ASP A 856 -6.26 -37.36 22.06
CA ASP A 856 -5.19 -36.47 22.50
C ASP A 856 -5.02 -35.28 21.56
N ILE A 857 -5.57 -34.14 22.00
CA ILE A 857 -5.48 -32.85 21.32
C ILE A 857 -4.61 -31.86 22.12
N GLY A 858 -3.75 -32.35 23.02
CA GLY A 858 -2.86 -31.52 23.85
C GLY A 858 -1.84 -30.69 23.06
N SER A 859 -1.62 -31.00 21.79
CA SER A 859 -0.82 -30.21 20.84
C SER A 859 -1.49 -28.89 20.43
N LEU A 860 -2.82 -28.77 20.52
CA LEU A 860 -3.62 -27.66 20.01
C LEU A 860 -3.57 -26.42 20.92
N ARG A 861 -2.36 -25.95 21.26
CA ARG A 861 -2.15 -24.85 22.23
C ARG A 861 -2.72 -23.50 21.83
N GLN A 862 -3.09 -23.31 20.57
CA GLN A 862 -3.80 -22.12 20.07
C GLN A 862 -5.33 -22.19 20.23
N LEU A 863 -5.88 -23.33 20.67
CA LEU A 863 -7.32 -23.54 20.77
C LEU A 863 -7.95 -22.65 21.85
N GLU A 864 -8.85 -21.76 21.43
CA GLU A 864 -9.57 -20.80 22.27
C GLU A 864 -10.96 -21.30 22.67
N GLN A 865 -11.57 -22.16 21.85
CA GLN A 865 -12.88 -22.78 22.09
C GLN A 865 -12.88 -24.25 21.68
N LEU A 866 -13.43 -25.10 22.56
CA LEU A 866 -13.77 -26.49 22.29
C LEU A 866 -15.23 -26.77 22.70
N ASP A 867 -16.07 -27.14 21.75
CA ASP A 867 -17.43 -27.60 22.02
C ASP A 867 -17.68 -29.01 21.45
N LEU A 868 -17.91 -29.96 22.35
CA LEU A 868 -18.25 -31.36 22.07
C LEU A 868 -19.63 -31.74 22.64
N SER A 869 -20.40 -30.76 23.12
CA SER A 869 -21.66 -31.00 23.83
C SER A 869 -22.71 -31.71 22.97
N GLY A 870 -23.67 -32.41 23.57
CA GLY A 870 -24.74 -33.08 22.81
C GLY A 870 -24.26 -34.23 21.90
N ASN A 871 -23.34 -35.06 22.39
CA ASN A 871 -22.81 -36.23 21.68
C ASN A 871 -22.99 -37.51 22.53
N GLN A 872 -22.40 -38.63 22.11
CA GLN A 872 -22.41 -39.93 22.80
C GLN A 872 -21.00 -40.31 23.30
N MET A 873 -20.15 -39.31 23.58
CA MET A 873 -18.77 -39.53 24.02
C MET A 873 -18.72 -40.07 25.45
N LEU A 874 -17.69 -40.84 25.77
CA LEU A 874 -17.60 -41.65 26.99
C LEU A 874 -16.18 -41.73 27.55
N GLY A 875 -16.06 -42.08 28.84
CA GLY A 875 -14.77 -42.22 29.52
C GLY A 875 -14.48 -41.03 30.45
N ALA A 876 -13.24 -40.94 30.93
CA ALA A 876 -12.79 -39.87 31.83
C ALA A 876 -12.31 -38.63 31.06
N LEU A 877 -12.43 -37.45 31.69
CA LEU A 877 -11.89 -36.21 31.13
C LEU A 877 -10.36 -36.26 31.15
N PRO A 878 -9.67 -36.14 30.00
CA PRO A 878 -8.22 -36.30 29.97
C PRO A 878 -7.49 -35.07 30.57
N PRO A 879 -6.40 -35.28 31.34
CA PRO A 879 -5.67 -34.20 31.98
C PRO A 879 -5.09 -33.13 31.04
N PHE A 880 -4.78 -33.46 29.78
CA PHE A 880 -4.19 -32.50 28.83
C PHE A 880 -5.12 -31.33 28.51
N LEU A 881 -6.44 -31.45 28.69
CA LEU A 881 -7.37 -30.33 28.51
C LEU A 881 -7.09 -29.18 29.48
N ALA A 882 -6.47 -29.48 30.63
CA ALA A 882 -5.99 -28.49 31.59
C ALA A 882 -4.73 -27.74 31.13
N SER A 883 -3.96 -28.30 30.18
CA SER A 883 -2.74 -27.71 29.61
C SER A 883 -2.96 -26.90 28.32
N LEU A 884 -4.22 -26.73 27.91
CA LEU A 884 -4.59 -25.83 26.81
C LEU A 884 -4.75 -24.41 27.38
N ASP A 885 -3.63 -23.70 27.51
CA ASP A 885 -3.56 -22.38 28.16
C ASP A 885 -4.53 -21.37 27.53
N SER A 886 -4.60 -21.34 26.19
CA SER A 886 -5.46 -20.45 25.39
C SER A 886 -6.97 -20.74 25.50
N LEU A 887 -7.37 -21.91 26.03
CA LEU A 887 -8.75 -22.38 26.01
C LEU A 887 -9.62 -21.59 26.99
N GLY A 888 -10.41 -20.65 26.44
CA GLY A 888 -11.32 -19.79 27.20
C GLY A 888 -12.75 -20.32 27.27
N VAL A 889 -13.17 -21.17 26.32
CA VAL A 889 -14.53 -21.74 26.27
C VAL A 889 -14.44 -23.26 26.10
N LEU A 890 -15.07 -23.99 27.02
CA LEU A 890 -15.18 -25.46 27.00
C LEU A 890 -16.63 -25.87 27.22
N ASN A 891 -17.19 -26.69 26.35
CA ASN A 891 -18.55 -27.23 26.45
C ASN A 891 -18.54 -28.74 26.18
N LEU A 892 -18.96 -29.54 27.16
CA LEU A 892 -18.95 -31.01 27.15
C LEU A 892 -20.30 -31.62 27.62
N TYR A 893 -21.28 -30.80 28.03
CA TYR A 893 -22.59 -31.24 28.54
C TYR A 893 -23.34 -32.14 27.53
N ASN A 894 -24.34 -32.91 28.00
CA ASN A 894 -25.04 -33.92 27.20
C ASN A 894 -24.07 -34.87 26.47
N ASN A 895 -23.24 -35.56 27.25
CA ASN A 895 -22.43 -36.71 26.84
C ASN A 895 -22.56 -37.81 27.90
N ASN A 896 -21.75 -38.87 27.81
CA ASN A 896 -21.69 -39.98 28.77
C ASN A 896 -20.30 -40.06 29.45
N PHE A 897 -19.68 -38.91 29.74
CA PHE A 897 -18.41 -38.85 30.46
C PHE A 897 -18.58 -39.24 31.94
N SER A 898 -17.50 -39.74 32.54
CA SER A 898 -17.52 -40.29 33.89
C SER A 898 -16.22 -40.11 34.68
N GLY A 899 -16.34 -40.05 36.01
CA GLY A 899 -15.20 -39.87 36.92
C GLY A 899 -14.98 -38.42 37.37
N PRO A 900 -13.90 -38.18 38.14
CA PRO A 900 -13.61 -36.88 38.73
C PRO A 900 -13.21 -35.83 37.70
N ILE A 901 -13.69 -34.60 37.89
CA ILE A 901 -13.16 -33.41 37.23
C ILE A 901 -11.94 -32.94 38.04
N HIS A 902 -10.77 -32.90 37.40
CA HIS A 902 -9.49 -32.67 38.08
C HIS A 902 -8.87 -31.30 37.78
N GLY A 903 -8.25 -30.72 38.81
CA GLY A 903 -7.25 -29.65 38.66
C GLY A 903 -7.76 -28.39 37.93
N PRO A 904 -7.00 -27.83 36.98
CA PRO A 904 -7.35 -26.57 36.31
C PRO A 904 -8.66 -26.58 35.51
N LEU A 905 -9.28 -27.74 35.24
CA LEU A 905 -10.60 -27.81 34.58
C LEU A 905 -11.73 -27.22 35.45
N THR A 906 -11.49 -27.06 36.76
CA THR A 906 -12.37 -26.33 37.68
C THR A 906 -12.58 -24.86 37.33
N ARG A 907 -11.76 -24.27 36.44
CA ARG A 907 -11.93 -22.89 35.93
C ARG A 907 -13.18 -22.70 35.07
N PHE A 908 -13.75 -23.78 34.55
CA PHE A 908 -14.94 -23.75 33.68
C PHE A 908 -16.23 -23.93 34.48
N PRO A 909 -17.34 -23.26 34.11
CA PRO A 909 -18.59 -23.30 34.87
C PRO A 909 -19.30 -24.65 34.81
N ASN A 910 -20.22 -24.92 35.74
CA ASN A 910 -20.96 -26.20 35.79
C ASN A 910 -21.72 -26.50 34.49
N SER A 911 -22.22 -25.47 33.80
CA SER A 911 -22.89 -25.58 32.49
C SER A 911 -21.99 -26.17 31.40
N SER A 912 -20.67 -26.12 31.55
CA SER A 912 -19.73 -26.79 30.64
C SER A 912 -19.80 -28.31 30.76
N PHE A 913 -20.24 -28.87 31.89
CA PHE A 913 -20.18 -30.31 32.17
C PHE A 913 -21.56 -30.97 32.33
N VAL A 914 -22.56 -30.24 32.84
CA VAL A 914 -23.93 -30.73 33.07
C VAL A 914 -24.96 -29.84 32.40
N PRO A 915 -26.13 -30.35 31.96
CA PRO A 915 -26.72 -31.68 32.22
C PRO A 915 -26.08 -32.85 31.44
N GLY A 916 -26.57 -34.07 31.68
CA GLY A 916 -26.36 -35.25 30.84
C GLY A 916 -25.17 -36.14 31.20
N ASN A 917 -24.04 -35.57 31.64
CA ASN A 917 -22.89 -36.37 32.09
C ASN A 917 -23.06 -36.90 33.52
N ASP A 918 -24.02 -37.81 33.73
CA ASP A 918 -24.36 -38.37 35.04
C ASP A 918 -23.23 -39.23 35.66
N GLY A 919 -22.17 -39.53 34.91
CA GLY A 919 -20.97 -40.18 35.45
C GLY A 919 -19.97 -39.22 36.10
N LEU A 920 -20.03 -37.91 35.81
CA LEU A 920 -19.04 -36.93 36.29
C LEU A 920 -19.28 -36.54 37.76
N CYS A 921 -18.18 -36.23 38.45
CA CYS A 921 -18.19 -35.88 39.86
C CYS A 921 -16.98 -35.02 40.27
N ASP A 922 -17.00 -34.55 41.52
CA ASP A 922 -16.11 -33.55 42.11
C ASP A 922 -16.19 -32.15 41.45
N LEU A 923 -15.43 -31.19 41.98
CA LEU A 923 -15.55 -29.77 41.62
C LEU A 923 -15.36 -29.55 40.10
N PRO A 924 -16.18 -28.69 39.47
CA PRO A 924 -17.06 -27.71 40.09
C PRO A 924 -18.49 -28.24 40.37
N LEU A 925 -18.76 -29.53 40.12
CA LEU A 925 -20.06 -30.16 40.39
C LEU A 925 -20.27 -30.38 41.91
N THR A 926 -21.54 -30.41 42.31
CA THR A 926 -21.96 -30.67 43.71
C THR A 926 -21.90 -32.15 44.10
N ARG A 927 -21.89 -33.05 43.11
CA ARG A 927 -21.81 -34.50 43.31
C ARG A 927 -20.36 -34.92 43.52
N LYS A 928 -20.04 -35.49 44.68
CA LYS A 928 -18.71 -36.05 44.96
C LYS A 928 -18.53 -37.45 44.36
N CYS A 929 -17.30 -37.81 44.02
CA CYS A 929 -17.01 -39.16 43.52
C CYS A 929 -17.08 -40.20 44.66
N GLU A 930 -17.77 -41.32 44.42
CA GLU A 930 -17.79 -42.44 45.37
C GLU A 930 -16.45 -43.17 45.38
N VAL A 931 -15.62 -42.90 46.39
CA VAL A 931 -14.39 -43.65 46.61
C VAL A 931 -14.76 -45.06 47.10
N LYS A 932 -14.81 -46.02 46.18
CA LYS A 932 -14.96 -47.46 46.50
C LYS A 932 -13.69 -47.99 47.18
N PHE A 933 -13.56 -47.71 48.48
CA PHE A 933 -12.64 -48.45 49.34
C PHE A 933 -13.06 -49.92 49.39
N HIS A 934 -12.25 -50.79 48.80
CA HIS A 934 -12.37 -52.23 48.97
C HIS A 934 -11.93 -52.64 50.39
N HIS A 935 -12.82 -52.46 51.38
CA HIS A 935 -12.71 -53.14 52.65
C HIS A 935 -13.64 -54.36 52.70
N LYS A 936 -13.02 -55.54 52.63
CA LYS A 936 -13.64 -56.79 53.06
C LYS A 936 -14.02 -56.68 54.54
N VAL A 937 -15.31 -56.76 54.85
CA VAL A 937 -15.80 -57.33 56.12
C VAL A 937 -16.90 -58.32 55.77
N VAL A 938 -16.79 -59.53 56.30
CA VAL A 938 -17.77 -60.61 56.12
C VAL A 938 -18.85 -60.46 57.18
N GLY A 939 -20.12 -60.43 56.77
CA GLY A 939 -21.30 -60.43 57.63
C GLY A 939 -22.47 -61.15 56.94
N ALA A 940 -23.20 -61.97 57.68
CA ALA A 940 -24.16 -62.96 57.16
C ALA A 940 -25.52 -62.37 56.74
N PRO A 941 -26.37 -63.09 55.98
CA PRO A 941 -27.45 -62.52 55.17
C PRO A 941 -28.84 -62.53 55.82
N SER A 942 -29.79 -61.80 55.21
CA SER A 942 -31.24 -61.93 55.42
C SER A 942 -31.99 -62.09 54.08
N MET A 943 -33.06 -62.90 54.09
CA MET A 943 -33.78 -63.45 52.91
C MET A 943 -34.72 -62.46 52.19
N GLY A 944 -35.23 -62.89 51.01
CA GLY A 944 -36.33 -62.28 50.25
C GLY A 944 -36.00 -62.13 48.76
N ASP A 945 -35.84 -63.22 47.98
CA ASP A 945 -36.86 -64.08 47.33
C ASP A 945 -37.46 -63.54 46.02
N ASP A 946 -37.89 -64.49 45.19
CA ASP A 946 -38.57 -64.42 43.88
C ASP A 946 -37.81 -63.77 42.70
N SER A 947 -37.20 -64.49 41.74
CA SER A 947 -37.60 -65.64 40.89
C SER A 947 -38.19 -65.23 39.52
N SER A 948 -37.38 -65.40 38.46
CA SER A 948 -37.79 -66.12 37.23
C SER A 948 -36.63 -66.19 36.22
N SER A 949 -36.03 -67.38 36.10
CA SER A 949 -35.49 -67.89 34.83
C SER A 949 -36.39 -69.06 34.40
N PRO A 950 -36.40 -69.53 33.14
CA PRO A 950 -35.27 -70.27 32.53
C PRO A 950 -35.06 -69.83 31.05
N THR A 951 -34.18 -70.36 30.18
CA THR A 951 -33.46 -71.66 30.01
C THR A 951 -32.08 -71.37 29.36
N GLY A 952 -30.96 -72.00 29.73
CA GLY A 952 -30.45 -73.28 29.16
C GLY A 952 -29.83 -73.11 27.74
N THR A 953 -28.63 -73.58 27.37
CA THR A 953 -27.59 -74.44 27.99
C THR A 953 -26.23 -74.28 27.22
N PRO A 954 -25.08 -74.81 27.69
CA PRO A 954 -23.72 -74.37 27.26
C PRO A 954 -22.93 -75.37 26.38
N ASP A 955 -21.80 -74.91 25.79
CA ASP A 955 -20.52 -75.68 25.76
C ASP A 955 -19.30 -74.71 25.55
N PRO A 956 -18.09 -74.96 26.12
CA PRO A 956 -16.94 -74.06 26.03
C PRO A 956 -15.75 -74.66 25.25
N ARG A 957 -14.54 -74.08 25.43
CA ARG A 957 -13.19 -74.45 24.89
C ARG A 957 -12.79 -73.59 23.68
N LYS A 958 -11.52 -73.19 23.48
CA LYS A 958 -10.23 -73.57 24.10
C LYS A 958 -9.14 -72.53 23.75
N ARG A 959 -8.17 -72.30 24.65
CA ARG A 959 -6.71 -71.99 24.46
C ARG A 959 -6.29 -70.89 23.44
N GLY A 960 -5.25 -70.09 23.69
CA GLY A 960 -4.22 -70.10 24.74
C GLY A 960 -3.50 -68.74 24.82
N ASN A 961 -2.71 -68.45 25.87
CA ASN A 961 -1.26 -68.74 25.97
C ASN A 961 -0.46 -68.15 24.79
N LEU A 962 0.57 -67.29 24.90
CA LEU A 962 1.42 -66.73 25.99
C LEU A 962 1.94 -65.32 25.50
N PHE A 963 2.75 -64.47 26.17
CA PHE A 963 3.60 -64.53 27.39
C PHE A 963 3.86 -63.11 27.98
N HIS A 964 4.82 -63.01 28.91
CA HIS A 964 5.68 -61.90 29.41
C HIS A 964 5.62 -60.49 28.76
N SER A 965 5.52 -59.37 29.52
CA SER A 965 6.47 -58.77 30.53
C SER A 965 7.69 -58.11 29.88
N ASP A 966 8.35 -57.05 30.38
CA ASP A 966 8.28 -56.18 31.58
C ASP A 966 8.45 -54.71 31.07
N GLY A 967 8.32 -53.60 31.79
CA GLY A 967 8.51 -53.23 33.21
C GLY A 967 9.32 -51.91 33.26
N SER A 968 9.47 -51.30 34.44
CA SER A 968 10.06 -49.96 34.69
C SER A 968 9.33 -48.78 34.00
N SER A 969 8.77 -47.75 34.66
CA SER A 969 9.01 -47.09 35.95
C SER A 969 10.28 -46.23 36.03
N GLU A 970 10.09 -44.91 36.05
CA GLU A 970 10.77 -44.05 37.02
C GLU A 970 9.93 -42.80 37.31
N ARG A 971 10.00 -42.33 38.56
CA ARG A 971 9.39 -41.09 39.07
C ARG A 971 10.53 -40.16 39.46
N GLU A 972 10.31 -38.85 39.39
CA GLU A 972 10.60 -37.85 40.44
C GLU A 972 9.95 -36.51 40.01
N SER A 973 9.15 -35.80 40.81
CA SER A 973 9.46 -35.00 42.03
C SER A 973 10.16 -33.67 41.70
N PHE A 974 9.84 -32.50 42.30
CA PHE A 974 8.80 -32.07 43.26
C PHE A 974 8.77 -30.51 43.35
N SER A 975 7.84 -29.93 44.14
CA SER A 975 7.77 -28.52 44.65
C SER A 975 7.49 -27.37 43.66
N ASP A 976 6.61 -26.38 43.86
CA ASP A 976 5.89 -25.72 45.00
C ASP A 976 6.46 -24.35 45.42
N PHE A 977 5.71 -23.26 45.15
CA PHE A 977 5.62 -21.96 45.87
C PHE A 977 4.46 -21.16 45.21
N VAL A 978 3.22 -21.06 45.74
CA VAL A 978 2.68 -20.36 46.94
C VAL A 978 2.27 -18.88 46.72
N SER A 979 0.94 -18.65 46.65
CA SER A 979 0.18 -17.41 46.96
C SER A 979 0.34 -16.20 46.00
N ILE A 980 -0.61 -15.25 45.85
CA ILE A 980 -1.74 -14.79 46.69
C ILE A 980 -3.01 -14.53 45.84
N GLU A 981 -4.21 -14.83 46.36
CA GLU A 981 -5.50 -14.41 45.79
C GLU A 981 -5.97 -13.03 46.32
N GLY A 982 -6.76 -12.32 45.50
CA GLY A 982 -7.91 -11.56 45.99
C GLY A 982 -7.83 -10.03 45.95
N LEU A 983 -8.48 -9.42 44.95
CA LEU A 983 -9.76 -8.72 45.17
C LEU A 983 -10.46 -8.40 43.84
N GLU A 984 -11.66 -8.94 43.62
CA GLU A 984 -12.55 -8.50 42.54
C GLU A 984 -13.29 -7.23 42.95
N ILE A 985 -13.27 -6.19 42.10
CA ILE A 985 -14.33 -5.19 42.03
C ILE A 985 -14.67 -4.97 40.56
N GLY A 986 -15.74 -5.61 40.10
CA GLY A 986 -16.28 -5.37 38.76
C GLY A 986 -17.06 -4.06 38.70
N ILE A 987 -16.61 -3.13 37.86
CA ILE A 987 -17.44 -2.05 37.32
C ILE A 987 -17.21 -2.01 35.80
N ALA A 988 -18.24 -2.39 35.05
CA ALA A 988 -18.25 -2.21 33.61
C ALA A 988 -18.50 -0.73 33.28
N VAL A 989 -17.51 -0.09 32.65
CA VAL A 989 -17.68 1.18 31.94
C VAL A 989 -17.22 0.95 30.51
N GLY A 990 -18.14 1.09 29.54
CA GLY A 990 -17.83 0.91 28.13
C GLY A 990 -16.92 2.04 27.65
N PHE A 991 -15.67 1.72 27.33
CA PHE A 991 -14.77 2.63 26.63
C PHE A 991 -14.91 2.45 25.12
N PHE A 992 -15.28 3.51 24.41
CA PHE A 992 -15.02 3.58 22.97
C PHE A 992 -13.51 3.71 22.76
N SER A 993 -12.87 2.63 22.33
CA SER A 993 -11.45 2.60 21.98
C SER A 993 -11.30 2.74 20.48
N VAL A 994 -10.76 3.86 20.00
CA VAL A 994 -10.25 3.95 18.63
C VAL A 994 -8.88 3.28 18.60
N VAL A 995 -8.80 2.12 17.97
CA VAL A 995 -7.53 1.39 17.81
C VAL A 995 -6.81 1.92 16.57
N GLY A 996 -5.81 2.77 16.80
CA GLY A 996 -4.91 3.23 15.76
C GLY A 996 -3.80 2.20 15.51
N LEU A 997 -3.80 1.58 14.34
CA LEU A 997 -2.72 0.69 13.90
C LEU A 997 -1.70 1.48 13.06
N ILE A 998 -0.47 1.60 13.57
CA ILE A 998 0.69 2.06 12.79
C ILE A 998 1.70 0.91 12.70
N VAL A 999 2.04 0.55 11.47
CA VAL A 999 3.08 -0.44 11.17
C VAL A 999 4.33 0.30 10.74
N LEU A 1000 5.40 0.17 11.52
CA LEU A 1000 6.73 0.71 11.20
C LEU A 1000 7.76 -0.42 11.35
N ASN A 1001 8.60 -0.60 10.32
CA ASN A 1001 9.73 -1.53 10.30
C ASN A 1001 9.41 -2.97 10.77
N ARG A 1002 8.38 -3.58 10.16
CA ARG A 1002 7.95 -4.98 10.41
C ARG A 1002 7.64 -5.32 11.88
N LYS A 1003 7.31 -4.31 12.70
CA LYS A 1003 6.71 -4.48 14.03
C LYS A 1003 5.40 -3.71 14.11
N VAL A 1004 4.40 -4.33 14.72
CA VAL A 1004 3.08 -3.74 14.94
C VAL A 1004 3.12 -3.00 16.28
N TRP A 1005 2.80 -1.70 16.26
CA TRP A 1005 2.60 -0.92 17.47
C TRP A 1005 1.10 -0.66 17.63
N ILE A 1006 0.53 -1.14 18.73
CA ILE A 1006 -0.88 -0.95 19.06
C ILE A 1006 -0.99 0.30 19.93
N PHE A 1007 -1.53 1.39 19.36
CA PHE A 1007 -1.88 2.57 20.15
C PHE A 1007 -3.33 2.46 20.60
N ILE A 1008 -3.51 2.28 21.91
CA ILE A 1008 -4.81 2.42 22.57
C ILE A 1008 -4.97 3.89 22.93
N PHE A 1009 -5.81 4.62 22.18
CA PHE A 1009 -6.24 5.95 22.59
C PHE A 1009 -7.20 5.84 23.78
N VAL A 1010 -6.65 5.92 25.00
CA VAL A 1010 -7.44 6.24 26.18
C VAL A 1010 -7.67 7.74 26.15
N LEU A 1011 -8.89 8.16 25.78
CA LEU A 1011 -9.32 9.56 25.89
C LEU A 1011 -9.10 10.03 27.35
N PRO A 1012 -8.30 11.08 27.60
CA PRO A 1012 -8.21 11.67 28.92
C PRO A 1012 -9.52 12.40 29.19
N THR A 1013 -10.45 11.76 29.90
CA THR A 1013 -11.55 12.48 30.54
C THR A 1013 -10.95 13.53 31.45
N ARG A 1014 -11.18 14.82 31.15
CA ARG A 1014 -10.78 15.92 32.05
C ARG A 1014 -11.40 15.65 33.41
N GLN A 1015 -10.58 15.29 34.39
CA GLN A 1015 -10.95 15.50 35.79
C GLN A 1015 -11.16 16.99 35.98
N THR A 1016 -12.42 17.41 36.05
CA THR A 1016 -12.77 18.73 36.55
C THR A 1016 -12.39 18.77 38.04
N PRO A 1017 -11.59 19.74 38.50
CA PRO A 1017 -11.26 19.83 39.92
C PRO A 1017 -12.55 20.13 40.70
N ARG A 1018 -12.95 19.21 41.58
CA ARG A 1018 -14.11 19.38 42.48
C ARG A 1018 -13.91 20.63 43.34
N ARG A 1019 -14.55 21.74 42.96
CA ARG A 1019 -14.87 22.80 43.92
C ARG A 1019 -15.89 22.24 44.91
N VAL A 1020 -15.52 22.24 46.18
CA VAL A 1020 -16.40 21.86 47.29
C VAL A 1020 -17.53 22.89 47.39
N TYR A 1021 -18.76 22.46 47.15
CA TYR A 1021 -19.96 23.09 47.69
C TYR A 1021 -20.82 22.02 48.37
N ASN A 1022 -21.21 22.30 49.61
CA ASN A 1022 -22.03 21.44 50.46
C ASN A 1022 -23.54 21.62 50.16
N VAL A 1023 -24.35 20.94 50.99
CA VAL A 1023 -25.83 21.06 51.16
C VAL A 1023 -26.70 20.41 50.03
N PRO A 1024 -27.91 19.89 50.32
CA PRO A 1024 -28.04 18.43 50.48
C PRO A 1024 -29.27 17.74 49.82
N TYR A 1025 -29.21 16.40 49.78
CA TYR A 1025 -30.31 15.40 49.78
C TYR A 1025 -31.70 15.75 49.18
N GLY A 1026 -32.05 15.05 48.09
CA GLY A 1026 -33.44 14.86 47.63
C GLY A 1026 -33.61 13.51 46.92
N LEU A 1027 -34.37 12.59 47.50
CA LEU A 1027 -34.62 11.23 46.97
C LEU A 1027 -35.54 11.25 45.74
N TYR A 1028 -35.24 10.46 44.70
CA TYR A 1028 -36.26 9.68 43.96
C TYR A 1028 -35.64 8.49 43.22
N LYS A 1029 -36.38 7.36 43.16
CA LYS A 1029 -35.98 6.09 42.49
C LYS A 1029 -36.23 6.12 40.98
N PRO A 1030 -35.51 5.31 40.18
CA PRO A 1030 -35.66 5.28 38.73
C PRO A 1030 -36.94 4.55 38.28
N ARG A 1031 -37.41 4.89 37.08
CA ARG A 1031 -38.29 4.04 36.25
C ARG A 1031 -37.62 3.79 34.90
N THR A 1032 -37.76 2.55 34.46
CA THR A 1032 -37.31 1.97 33.20
C THR A 1032 -38.04 2.52 31.99
N THR A 1033 -37.29 2.87 30.95
CA THR A 1033 -37.46 2.48 29.54
C THR A 1033 -36.09 2.57 28.89
#